data_AF-A3GF78-F1
#
_entry.id   AF-A3GF78-F1
#
_cell.length_a   1.000
_cell.length_b   1.000
_cell.length_c   1.000
_cell.angle_alpha   90.00
_cell.angle_beta   90.00
_cell.angle_gamma   90.00
#
_symmetry.space_group_name_H-M   'P 1'
#
loop_
_entity.id
_entity.type
_entity.pdbx_description
1 polymer ?
#
loop_
_entity_poly.entity_id
_entity_poly.type
_entity_poly.pdbx_seq_one_letter_code
_entity_poly.pdbx_strand_id
1 'polypeptide(L)'
;MVQNQKTPSQHNSTLFISPMINSRRQNLFVTPPNPAAQTLFDSPGSNRSSFFNLERGNVNDDTTSNSNIPPAAEPLTPAEKLRLWRHDALMQHQYKTAEFIGDKVLALTDDPNDAFWLAQVYFNSGNYLRAKSLLTSKPEFEKSVSCRYLAAYCLIKLELWDEALDLVGESNPFRKDDKYQVRSTDGGIKLEASICYLRGLIYANQNNFEKAKESYKEAILVDVKCYEAFTELISNNLMTPREEWDFITTLNYRDADDNDELIKLLYTSRLSKYLNVSKLYEAEHILTEEYDLGDNCDILLSKADYLYVQCNFDECLSICEQILRKDQYNFDIIPNYLSCLHELGGKNKLFLKAHQLAENHPTNPMTWLAIGTYYLSISKIAEARKFFSKATLLNPNFGQAWIGFAHTFAAEGEHEQAISAYAFAARLFPGTHLPNLFLGMQHLQMNNLNLSEEYLAASYQICNSDPLLLNELGVINFHKNNFAKAEMFFQEALGAAKYLNSDSKTWISIHANLGHVYRRGNQPNKALQCFNQVLKISNKNDSNILAAIGLINLKLGNYFKAIDVLHDALAISPSDPVASDLLRRALESNKNNGNSFIRSNGEKLLELNLPTLQYRQKQSRKDGSLQGQQTVVSAQNSKFMTPLTNKTRILRKGSGVLQPIEKDTDDTHEAFYIAHELKKGNESSDEDDEAIMDIESD
;
A
#
# COMPACT_ATOMS: atom_id res chain seq x y z
N MET A 1 51.40 -17.63 21.41
CA MET A 1 52.01 -18.93 21.02
C MET A 1 51.04 -19.65 20.08
N VAL A 2 51.53 -20.11 18.93
CA VAL A 2 51.61 -21.54 18.55
C VAL A 2 50.25 -22.27 18.48
N GLN A 3 49.60 -22.15 17.31
CA GLN A 3 49.39 -23.23 16.31
C GLN A 3 49.08 -24.69 16.76
N ASN A 4 48.30 -25.37 15.89
CA ASN A 4 48.32 -26.81 15.57
C ASN A 4 47.54 -27.80 16.47
N GLN A 5 46.91 -28.87 15.95
CA GLN A 5 46.47 -29.22 14.57
C GLN A 5 45.58 -30.50 14.58
N LYS A 6 44.86 -30.76 13.47
CA LYS A 6 44.42 -32.09 12.94
C LYS A 6 43.30 -32.82 13.74
N THR A 7 42.14 -33.23 13.18
CA THR A 7 41.80 -34.11 12.01
C THR A 7 42.18 -35.59 12.26
N PRO A 8 41.55 -36.65 11.66
CA PRO A 8 40.90 -36.62 10.34
C PRO A 8 39.69 -37.60 10.06
N SER A 9 39.21 -37.56 8.80
CA SER A 9 38.82 -38.71 7.93
C SER A 9 37.61 -39.62 8.27
N GLN A 10 36.88 -40.22 7.31
CA GLN A 10 36.79 -40.06 5.83
C GLN A 10 35.53 -40.78 5.26
N HIS A 11 35.19 -40.44 4.00
CA HIS A 11 34.55 -41.23 2.90
C HIS A 11 33.66 -42.46 3.20
N ASN A 12 32.57 -42.68 2.45
CA ASN A 12 32.50 -43.04 1.01
C ASN A 12 31.02 -42.95 0.53
N SER A 13 30.58 -43.05 -0.73
CA SER A 13 31.16 -43.13 -2.11
C SER A 13 29.97 -42.97 -3.11
N THR A 14 30.07 -42.68 -4.42
CA THR A 14 31.18 -42.68 -5.40
C THR A 14 31.02 -41.44 -6.33
N LEU A 15 31.27 -41.31 -7.65
CA LEU A 15 31.64 -42.17 -8.81
C LEU A 15 32.85 -41.62 -9.58
N PHE A 16 33.42 -42.49 -10.43
CA PHE A 16 34.72 -42.48 -11.10
C PHE A 16 35.14 -41.28 -12.00
N ILE A 17 36.42 -41.30 -12.39
CA ILE A 17 37.23 -40.25 -13.06
C ILE A 17 37.88 -40.83 -14.34
N SER A 18 38.43 -39.96 -15.21
CA SER A 18 39.76 -40.08 -15.90
C SER A 18 39.71 -40.02 -17.45
N PRO A 19 40.77 -39.56 -18.18
CA PRO A 19 41.65 -38.38 -17.95
C PRO A 19 41.97 -37.58 -19.26
N MET A 20 43.03 -36.74 -19.21
CA MET A 20 43.70 -35.92 -20.25
C MET A 20 43.24 -34.45 -20.30
N ILE A 21 43.88 -33.45 -19.66
CA ILE A 21 45.28 -32.96 -19.58
C ILE A 21 45.54 -31.74 -20.50
N ASN A 22 46.10 -30.67 -19.89
CA ASN A 22 46.73 -29.48 -20.47
C ASN A 22 45.93 -28.55 -21.40
N SER A 23 45.29 -27.54 -20.79
CA SER A 23 45.91 -26.20 -20.83
C SER A 23 45.43 -25.33 -19.64
N ARG A 24 46.36 -24.57 -19.03
CA ARG A 24 45.99 -23.52 -18.06
C ARG A 24 45.69 -22.23 -18.83
N ARG A 25 44.48 -21.69 -18.70
CA ARG A 25 44.25 -20.25 -18.81
C ARG A 25 43.90 -19.71 -17.44
N GLN A 26 44.69 -18.77 -16.94
CA GLN A 26 44.30 -17.93 -15.82
C GLN A 26 43.36 -16.87 -16.38
N ASN A 27 42.06 -17.04 -16.19
CA ASN A 27 41.11 -15.97 -16.47
C ASN A 27 41.30 -14.91 -15.38
N LEU A 28 42.07 -13.87 -15.69
CA LEU A 28 41.97 -12.60 -14.98
C LEU A 28 40.52 -12.10 -15.12
N PHE A 29 40.04 -11.36 -14.12
CA PHE A 29 38.82 -10.59 -14.27
C PHE A 29 39.06 -9.48 -15.31
N VAL A 30 38.61 -9.71 -16.54
CA VAL A 30 38.54 -8.70 -17.58
C VAL A 30 37.29 -7.88 -17.32
N THR A 31 37.47 -6.63 -16.90
CA THR A 31 36.41 -5.62 -16.93
C THR A 31 35.93 -5.45 -18.38
N PRO A 32 34.62 -5.32 -18.65
CA PRO A 32 34.13 -5.09 -20.00
C PRO A 32 34.74 -3.81 -20.60
N PRO A 33 34.89 -3.71 -21.93
CA PRO A 33 35.42 -2.52 -22.57
C PRO A 33 34.49 -1.33 -22.28
N ASN A 34 35.06 -0.28 -21.69
CA ASN A 34 34.31 0.91 -21.30
C ASN A 34 33.74 1.60 -22.55
N PRO A 35 32.41 1.77 -22.71
CA PRO A 35 31.86 2.52 -23.83
C PRO A 35 32.36 3.97 -23.79
N ALA A 36 32.57 4.55 -24.97
CA ALA A 36 33.37 5.77 -25.19
C ALA A 36 33.23 6.85 -24.10
N ALA A 37 34.30 7.06 -23.33
CA ALA A 37 34.42 8.16 -22.37
C ALA A 37 34.62 9.50 -23.10
N GLN A 38 33.54 10.06 -23.64
CA GLN A 38 33.49 11.35 -24.33
C GLN A 38 32.25 12.17 -23.92
N THR A 39 32.22 12.67 -22.68
CA THR A 39 31.40 13.83 -22.22
C THR A 39 31.70 14.19 -20.75
N LEU A 40 31.87 13.18 -19.89
CA LEU A 40 31.84 13.31 -18.42
C LEU A 40 33.06 13.97 -17.72
N PHE A 41 33.91 14.73 -18.43
CA PHE A 41 35.12 15.33 -17.84
C PHE A 41 35.44 16.79 -18.26
N ASP A 42 34.47 17.54 -18.78
CA ASP A 42 34.60 19.00 -18.90
C ASP A 42 34.03 19.70 -17.66
N SER A 43 34.88 19.91 -16.66
CA SER A 43 34.64 20.87 -15.57
C SER A 43 35.46 22.14 -15.87
N PRO A 44 34.89 23.36 -15.73
CA PRO A 44 35.45 24.58 -16.32
C PRO A 44 36.74 25.05 -15.61
N GLY A 45 37.88 24.46 -16.01
CA GLY A 45 39.21 24.82 -15.51
C GLY A 45 40.34 23.82 -15.77
N SER A 46 40.08 22.59 -16.24
CA SER A 46 41.11 21.53 -16.35
C SER A 46 41.24 20.93 -17.74
N ASN A 47 41.70 21.73 -18.71
CA ASN A 47 41.98 21.27 -20.07
C ASN A 47 43.01 20.11 -20.10
N ARG A 48 42.69 19.04 -20.85
CA ARG A 48 43.52 17.85 -21.17
C ARG A 48 43.73 16.79 -20.08
N SER A 49 42.87 15.77 -20.07
CA SER A 49 43.16 14.45 -19.49
C SER A 49 43.41 13.39 -20.58
N SER A 50 44.66 12.98 -20.79
CA SER A 50 45.03 11.85 -21.67
C SER A 50 45.42 10.64 -20.82
N PHE A 51 44.45 9.85 -20.37
CA PHE A 51 44.58 9.02 -19.16
C PHE A 51 44.53 7.49 -19.35
N PHE A 52 44.94 6.96 -20.50
CA PHE A 52 45.31 5.53 -20.64
C PHE A 52 46.37 5.30 -21.73
N ASN A 53 47.65 5.37 -21.33
CA ASN A 53 48.75 4.56 -21.88
C ASN A 53 50.05 4.88 -21.13
N LEU A 54 50.61 3.90 -20.40
CA LEU A 54 51.89 4.06 -19.68
C LEU A 54 52.68 2.75 -19.65
N GLU A 55 52.84 2.11 -20.81
CA GLU A 55 53.86 1.09 -21.00
C GLU A 55 55.17 1.73 -21.50
N ARG A 56 56.27 1.50 -20.77
CA ARG A 56 57.61 1.91 -21.20
C ARG A 56 58.23 0.80 -22.04
N GLY A 57 58.31 1.00 -23.35
CA GLY A 57 59.11 0.17 -24.26
C GLY A 57 60.19 0.98 -24.96
N ASN A 58 61.46 0.79 -24.59
CA ASN A 58 62.58 1.21 -25.43
C ASN A 58 62.81 0.15 -26.53
N VAL A 59 62.93 0.57 -27.78
CA VAL A 59 63.97 0.15 -28.77
C VAL A 59 63.82 1.08 -29.99
N ASN A 60 64.91 1.33 -30.71
CA ASN A 60 64.96 2.21 -31.87
C ASN A 60 64.34 1.57 -33.12
N ASP A 61 63.87 2.37 -34.08
CA ASP A 61 64.53 2.46 -35.39
C ASP A 61 63.97 3.62 -36.23
N ASP A 62 64.43 3.74 -37.48
CA ASP A 62 64.64 5.01 -38.18
C ASP A 62 63.58 5.39 -39.24
N THR A 63 63.70 6.62 -39.78
CA THR A 63 63.15 7.14 -41.06
C THR A 63 61.69 7.65 -41.23
N THR A 64 61.63 8.93 -41.64
CA THR A 64 60.77 9.58 -42.68
C THR A 64 59.32 10.02 -42.44
N SER A 65 59.15 11.34 -42.63
CA SER A 65 58.03 12.07 -43.26
C SER A 65 56.64 12.20 -42.60
N ASN A 66 56.32 13.45 -42.25
CA ASN A 66 55.01 14.13 -42.32
C ASN A 66 53.75 13.37 -41.89
N SER A 67 53.36 13.55 -40.63
CA SER A 67 51.95 13.74 -40.24
C SER A 67 51.86 14.79 -39.12
N ASN A 68 50.71 15.47 -39.00
CA ASN A 68 50.51 16.50 -37.98
C ASN A 68 50.31 15.85 -36.60
N ILE A 69 51.37 15.79 -35.81
CA ILE A 69 51.30 15.36 -34.40
C ILE A 69 50.68 16.51 -33.58
N PRO A 70 49.59 16.29 -32.81
CA PRO A 70 49.05 17.31 -31.93
C PRO A 70 50.06 17.66 -30.82
N PRO A 71 50.15 18.93 -30.38
CA PRO A 71 51.19 19.37 -29.44
C PRO A 71 51.08 18.58 -28.13
N ALA A 72 52.18 17.94 -27.74
CA ALA A 72 52.29 17.11 -26.55
C ALA A 72 51.74 17.82 -25.31
N ALA A 73 51.07 17.09 -24.43
CA ALA A 73 50.48 17.66 -23.23
C ALA A 73 51.56 18.27 -22.33
N GLU A 74 51.31 19.50 -21.85
CA GLU A 74 52.18 20.18 -20.91
C GLU A 74 52.27 19.38 -19.60
N PRO A 75 53.43 19.38 -18.92
CA PRO A 75 53.63 18.55 -17.73
C PRO A 75 52.81 19.09 -16.56
N LEU A 76 51.70 18.40 -16.23
CA LEU A 76 50.75 18.72 -15.15
C LEU A 76 51.41 19.38 -13.94
N THR A 77 50.85 20.50 -13.47
CA THR A 77 51.40 21.25 -12.34
C THR A 77 51.39 20.42 -11.04
N PRO A 78 52.18 20.80 -10.02
CA PRO A 78 52.08 20.18 -8.70
C PRO A 78 50.66 20.28 -8.12
N ALA A 79 49.93 21.38 -8.38
CA ALA A 79 48.55 21.55 -7.95
C ALA A 79 47.61 20.55 -8.65
N GLU A 80 47.67 20.39 -9.98
CA GLU A 80 46.87 19.37 -10.70
C GLU A 80 47.15 17.96 -10.20
N LYS A 81 48.42 17.59 -9.95
CA LYS A 81 48.78 16.28 -9.41
C LYS A 81 48.17 16.02 -8.03
N LEU A 82 48.12 17.04 -7.17
CA LEU A 82 47.46 16.96 -5.87
C LEU A 82 45.92 16.98 -5.99
N ARG A 83 45.34 17.73 -6.94
CA ARG A 83 43.90 17.71 -7.27
C ARG A 83 43.44 16.33 -7.73
N LEU A 84 44.21 15.68 -8.61
CA LEU A 84 43.99 14.30 -9.05
C LEU A 84 44.06 13.31 -7.88
N TRP A 85 45.08 13.42 -7.02
CA TRP A 85 45.20 12.55 -5.84
C TRP A 85 44.05 12.77 -4.83
N ARG A 86 43.63 14.02 -4.60
CA ARG A 86 42.42 14.33 -3.80
C ARG A 86 41.18 13.64 -4.38
N HIS A 87 40.99 13.70 -5.69
CA HIS A 87 39.80 13.15 -6.35
C HIS A 87 39.80 11.62 -6.32
N ASP A 88 40.94 10.97 -6.64
CA ASP A 88 41.13 9.52 -6.49
C ASP A 88 40.88 9.06 -5.03
N ALA A 89 41.44 9.75 -4.05
CA ALA A 89 41.19 9.46 -2.63
C ALA A 89 39.72 9.66 -2.22
N LEU A 90 39.00 10.63 -2.81
CA LEU A 90 37.56 10.83 -2.59
C LEU A 90 36.75 9.67 -3.19
N MET A 91 37.05 9.27 -4.43
CA MET A 91 36.38 8.16 -5.12
C MET A 91 36.66 6.80 -4.46
N GLN A 92 37.81 6.63 -3.82
CA GLN A 92 38.13 5.46 -2.98
C GLN A 92 37.60 5.57 -1.52
N HIS A 93 36.76 6.57 -1.21
CA HIS A 93 36.23 6.87 0.13
C HIS A 93 37.29 7.07 1.23
N GLN A 94 38.54 7.38 0.86
CA GLN A 94 39.65 7.64 1.77
C GLN A 94 39.63 9.09 2.29
N TYR A 95 38.55 9.47 2.98
CA TYR A 95 38.27 10.89 3.32
C TYR A 95 39.40 11.59 4.09
N LYS A 96 40.14 10.89 4.95
CA LYS A 96 41.31 11.47 5.66
C LYS A 96 42.47 11.84 4.72
N THR A 97 42.70 11.04 3.68
CA THR A 97 43.70 11.31 2.64
C THR A 97 43.24 12.49 1.77
N ALA A 98 41.97 12.46 1.34
CA ALA A 98 41.37 13.53 0.55
C ALA A 98 41.31 14.88 1.30
N GLU A 99 41.05 14.86 2.61
CA GLU A 99 41.10 16.03 3.50
C GLU A 99 42.51 16.59 3.59
N PHE A 100 43.48 15.75 3.96
CA PHE A 100 44.86 16.20 4.16
C PHE A 100 45.45 16.83 2.88
N ILE A 101 45.16 16.25 1.72
CA ILE A 101 45.62 16.77 0.42
C ILE A 101 44.78 17.97 -0.03
N GLY A 102 43.45 17.95 0.12
CA GLY A 102 42.59 19.07 -0.25
C GLY A 102 42.91 20.36 0.51
N ASP A 103 43.22 20.26 1.80
CA ASP A 103 43.71 21.36 2.63
C ASP A 103 45.03 21.95 2.10
N LYS A 104 45.99 21.11 1.71
CA LYS A 104 47.26 21.58 1.11
C LYS A 104 47.09 22.12 -0.30
N VAL A 105 46.14 21.62 -1.10
CA VAL A 105 45.83 22.20 -2.40
C VAL A 105 45.23 23.60 -2.22
N LEU A 106 44.21 23.76 -1.37
CA LEU A 106 43.59 25.06 -1.14
C LEU A 106 44.59 26.08 -0.58
N ALA A 107 45.47 25.68 0.34
CA ALA A 107 46.54 26.53 0.86
C ALA A 107 47.64 26.90 -0.17
N LEU A 108 47.67 26.25 -1.34
CA LEU A 108 48.59 26.55 -2.46
C LEU A 108 47.93 27.33 -3.59
N THR A 109 46.63 27.16 -3.84
CA THR A 109 45.91 27.75 -4.99
C THR A 109 44.98 28.91 -4.60
N ASP A 110 44.42 28.88 -3.40
CA ASP A 110 43.29 29.71 -2.93
C ASP A 110 42.07 29.73 -3.87
N ASP A 111 41.95 28.71 -4.73
CA ASP A 111 40.94 28.60 -5.79
C ASP A 111 39.56 28.20 -5.20
N PRO A 112 38.47 28.94 -5.48
CA PRO A 112 37.11 28.55 -5.09
C PRO A 112 36.72 27.12 -5.49
N ASN A 113 37.26 26.59 -6.59
CA ASN A 113 37.04 25.20 -7.00
C ASN A 113 37.70 24.20 -6.02
N ASP A 114 38.87 24.52 -5.49
CA ASP A 114 39.53 23.68 -4.49
C ASP A 114 38.87 23.80 -3.11
N ALA A 115 38.30 24.96 -2.79
CA ALA A 115 37.46 25.15 -1.60
C ALA A 115 36.18 24.29 -1.69
N PHE A 116 35.51 24.29 -2.85
CA PHE A 116 34.38 23.39 -3.12
C PHE A 116 34.75 21.92 -2.93
N TRP A 117 35.82 21.44 -3.56
CA TRP A 117 36.21 20.03 -3.45
C TRP A 117 36.68 19.62 -2.03
N LEU A 118 37.30 20.53 -1.27
CA LEU A 118 37.61 20.28 0.14
C LEU A 118 36.34 20.25 1.00
N ALA A 119 35.40 21.15 0.77
CA ALA A 119 34.09 21.12 1.42
C ALA A 119 33.30 19.85 1.06
N GLN A 120 33.45 19.30 -0.15
CA GLN A 120 32.83 18.04 -0.54
C GLN A 120 33.38 16.84 0.26
N VAL A 121 34.67 16.85 0.63
CA VAL A 121 35.25 15.85 1.55
C VAL A 121 34.68 16.02 2.96
N TYR A 122 34.53 17.25 3.45
CA TYR A 122 33.86 17.52 4.73
C TYR A 122 32.39 17.09 4.72
N PHE A 123 31.66 17.31 3.62
CA PHE A 123 30.28 16.86 3.45
C PHE A 123 30.19 15.32 3.45
N ASN A 124 30.99 14.64 2.64
CA ASN A 124 31.00 13.17 2.54
C ASN A 124 31.48 12.48 3.84
N SER A 125 32.15 13.20 4.74
CA SER A 125 32.52 12.73 6.08
C SER A 125 31.53 13.13 7.20
N GLY A 126 30.39 13.76 6.85
CA GLY A 126 29.35 14.21 7.80
C GLY A 126 29.67 15.51 8.56
N ASN A 127 30.77 16.19 8.23
CA ASN A 127 31.23 17.39 8.93
C ASN A 127 30.61 18.69 8.36
N TYR A 128 29.27 18.75 8.28
CA TYR A 128 28.53 19.81 7.59
C TYR A 128 28.83 21.23 8.11
N LEU A 129 29.03 21.40 9.43
CA LEU A 129 29.43 22.69 10.02
C LEU A 129 30.81 23.17 9.53
N ARG A 130 31.75 22.26 9.32
CA ARG A 130 33.11 22.57 8.81
C ARG A 130 33.07 22.88 7.30
N ALA A 131 32.22 22.19 6.54
CA ALA A 131 31.95 22.51 5.15
C ALA A 131 31.31 23.90 5.00
N LYS A 132 30.23 24.21 5.74
CA LYS A 132 29.62 25.56 5.80
C LYS A 132 30.67 26.63 6.11
N SER A 133 31.37 26.48 7.22
CA SER A 133 32.35 27.47 7.70
C SER A 133 33.50 27.73 6.72
N LEU A 134 33.93 26.72 5.95
CA LEU A 134 34.89 26.92 4.87
C LEU A 134 34.29 27.76 3.73
N LEU A 135 33.09 27.41 3.27
CA LEU A 135 32.46 28.03 2.09
C LEU A 135 31.99 29.47 2.37
N THR A 136 31.66 29.81 3.62
CA THR A 136 31.33 31.19 4.05
C THR A 136 32.54 31.97 4.59
N SER A 137 33.77 31.45 4.45
CA SER A 137 34.96 32.13 4.99
C SER A 137 35.48 33.29 4.13
N LYS A 138 35.11 33.33 2.83
CA LYS A 138 35.56 34.35 1.87
C LYS A 138 34.43 34.73 0.90
N PRO A 139 34.27 36.03 0.57
CA PRO A 139 33.24 36.51 -0.37
C PRO A 139 33.50 36.12 -1.83
N GLU A 140 34.61 35.44 -2.12
CA GLU A 140 34.92 34.87 -3.44
C GLU A 140 34.33 33.46 -3.58
N PHE A 141 34.23 32.71 -2.48
CA PHE A 141 33.56 31.42 -2.45
C PHE A 141 32.04 31.60 -2.53
N GLU A 142 31.46 32.58 -1.82
CA GLU A 142 30.02 32.91 -1.86
C GLU A 142 29.50 33.34 -3.26
N LYS A 143 30.39 33.82 -4.13
CA LYS A 143 30.09 34.14 -5.54
C LYS A 143 30.08 32.91 -6.44
N SER A 144 30.75 31.81 -6.06
CA SER A 144 30.75 30.57 -6.83
C SER A 144 29.43 29.81 -6.63
N VAL A 145 28.74 29.51 -7.74
CA VAL A 145 27.45 28.80 -7.73
C VAL A 145 27.59 27.41 -7.10
N SER A 146 28.68 26.69 -7.40
CA SER A 146 28.98 25.36 -6.82
C SER A 146 29.20 25.43 -5.31
N CYS A 147 29.92 26.45 -4.82
CA CYS A 147 30.13 26.69 -3.40
C CYS A 147 28.81 27.02 -2.69
N ARG A 148 27.98 27.90 -3.28
CA ARG A 148 26.67 28.27 -2.77
C ARG A 148 25.71 27.08 -2.67
N TYR A 149 25.64 26.26 -3.71
CA TYR A 149 24.88 25.01 -3.72
C TYR A 149 25.29 24.08 -2.57
N LEU A 150 26.60 23.82 -2.41
CA LEU A 150 27.09 22.93 -1.36
C LEU A 150 26.90 23.53 0.05
N ALA A 151 27.04 24.84 0.22
CA ALA A 151 26.78 25.53 1.49
C ALA A 151 25.29 25.42 1.88
N ALA A 152 24.38 25.67 0.95
CA ALA A 152 22.94 25.47 1.17
C ALA A 152 22.60 24.00 1.48
N TYR A 153 23.24 23.04 0.81
CA TYR A 153 23.03 21.63 1.11
C TYR A 153 23.57 21.21 2.48
N CYS A 154 24.67 21.83 2.95
CA CYS A 154 25.15 21.67 4.33
C CYS A 154 24.13 22.19 5.36
N LEU A 155 23.49 23.33 5.09
CA LEU A 155 22.46 23.90 5.97
C LEU A 155 21.19 23.03 6.01
N ILE A 156 20.76 22.48 4.87
CA ILE A 156 19.68 21.49 4.78
C ILE A 156 19.99 20.23 5.62
N LYS A 157 21.23 19.72 5.60
CA LYS A 157 21.66 18.59 6.47
C LYS A 157 21.87 18.97 7.94
N LEU A 158 21.70 20.25 8.29
CA LEU A 158 21.71 20.78 9.66
C LEU A 158 20.32 21.26 10.10
N GLU A 159 19.28 21.06 9.28
CA GLU A 159 17.90 21.51 9.51
C GLU A 159 17.75 23.05 9.67
N LEU A 160 18.72 23.81 9.15
CA LEU A 160 18.75 25.28 9.17
C LEU A 160 18.08 25.86 7.92
N TRP A 161 16.76 25.68 7.84
CA TRP A 161 15.94 25.98 6.65
C TRP A 161 16.01 27.44 6.19
N ASP A 162 15.94 28.39 7.11
CA ASP A 162 15.85 29.81 6.77
C ASP A 162 17.20 30.36 6.26
N GLU A 163 18.30 29.99 6.91
CA GLU A 163 19.66 30.31 6.40
C GLU A 163 19.91 29.67 5.03
N ALA A 164 19.37 28.47 4.79
CA ALA A 164 19.48 27.82 3.48
C ALA A 164 18.68 28.57 2.41
N LEU A 165 17.51 29.12 2.77
CA LEU A 165 16.67 29.93 1.89
C LEU A 165 17.33 31.28 1.56
N ASP A 166 18.03 31.90 2.51
CA ASP A 166 18.81 33.13 2.28
C ASP A 166 19.94 32.91 1.25
N LEU A 167 20.65 31.77 1.29
CA LEU A 167 21.68 31.45 0.30
C LEU A 167 21.11 31.10 -1.09
N VAL A 168 19.95 30.45 -1.15
CA VAL A 168 19.32 29.97 -2.39
C VAL A 168 18.45 31.05 -3.06
N GLY A 169 17.85 31.94 -2.27
CA GLY A 169 16.85 32.92 -2.67
C GLY A 169 15.43 32.34 -2.75
N GLU A 170 14.42 33.13 -2.37
CA GLU A 170 13.00 32.72 -2.41
C GLU A 170 12.49 32.29 -3.81
N SER A 171 13.13 32.79 -4.87
CA SER A 171 12.79 32.56 -6.27
C SER A 171 14.08 32.45 -7.09
N ASN A 172 14.01 31.84 -8.28
CA ASN A 172 15.19 31.58 -9.10
C ASN A 172 15.97 32.88 -9.45
N PRO A 173 17.22 33.04 -8.97
CA PRO A 173 18.00 34.26 -9.22
C PRO A 173 18.52 34.37 -10.65
N PHE A 174 18.57 33.27 -11.41
CA PHE A 174 19.11 33.21 -12.77
C PHE A 174 18.07 33.58 -13.85
N ARG A 175 16.77 33.53 -13.50
CA ARG A 175 15.61 33.76 -14.39
C ARG A 175 15.53 35.14 -15.09
N LYS A 176 16.45 36.07 -14.82
CA LYS A 176 16.44 37.43 -15.42
C LYS A 176 17.24 37.58 -16.70
N ASP A 177 18.06 36.59 -17.07
CA ASP A 177 18.87 36.62 -18.28
C ASP A 177 18.33 35.64 -19.34
N ASP A 178 17.58 36.15 -20.32
CA ASP A 178 17.09 35.43 -21.53
C ASP A 178 18.21 34.83 -22.42
N LYS A 179 19.46 34.84 -21.95
CA LYS A 179 20.66 34.32 -22.60
C LYS A 179 21.13 32.98 -22.03
N TYR A 180 20.58 32.51 -20.91
CA TYR A 180 20.97 31.24 -20.28
C TYR A 180 20.29 29.98 -20.86
N GLN A 181 19.80 30.03 -22.11
CA GLN A 181 19.58 28.83 -22.93
C GLN A 181 20.92 28.25 -23.46
N VAL A 182 21.91 28.14 -22.57
CA VAL A 182 23.17 27.45 -22.84
C VAL A 182 22.95 25.99 -22.48
N ARG A 183 23.02 25.09 -23.47
CA ARG A 183 23.09 23.64 -23.24
C ARG A 183 24.27 23.35 -22.31
N SER A 184 24.11 22.41 -21.37
CA SER A 184 25.22 21.93 -20.53
C SER A 184 26.37 21.47 -21.44
N THR A 185 27.51 22.15 -21.41
CA THR A 185 28.73 21.72 -22.11
C THR A 185 29.33 20.45 -21.53
N ASP A 186 28.91 20.11 -20.31
CA ASP A 186 29.57 19.19 -19.38
C ASP A 186 28.85 17.82 -19.31
N GLY A 187 27.74 17.65 -20.04
CA GLY A 187 26.79 16.51 -19.94
C GLY A 187 26.01 16.40 -18.60
N GLY A 188 26.49 17.05 -17.54
CA GLY A 188 25.90 17.02 -16.20
C GLY A 188 24.60 17.82 -16.04
N ILE A 189 23.95 17.62 -14.88
CA ILE A 189 22.79 18.39 -14.44
C ILE A 189 23.20 19.85 -14.19
N LYS A 190 22.48 20.82 -14.77
CA LYS A 190 22.71 22.25 -14.54
C LYS A 190 22.61 22.58 -13.04
N LEU A 191 23.62 23.26 -12.48
CA LEU A 191 23.62 23.68 -11.06
C LEU A 191 22.41 24.56 -10.68
N GLU A 192 21.85 25.30 -11.63
CA GLU A 192 20.59 26.05 -11.46
C GLU A 192 19.42 25.11 -11.10
N ALA A 193 19.26 23.98 -11.83
CA ALA A 193 18.24 22.98 -11.54
C ALA A 193 18.45 22.38 -10.14
N SER A 194 19.69 22.04 -9.80
CA SER A 194 20.05 21.53 -8.46
C SER A 194 19.74 22.53 -7.34
N ILE A 195 19.92 23.83 -7.56
CA ILE A 195 19.57 24.89 -6.61
C ILE A 195 18.05 25.06 -6.49
N CYS A 196 17.30 25.02 -7.59
CA CYS A 196 15.84 25.02 -7.56
C CYS A 196 15.25 23.78 -6.86
N TYR A 197 15.88 22.61 -7.02
CA TYR A 197 15.57 21.40 -6.25
C TYR A 197 15.81 21.60 -4.74
N LEU A 198 16.97 22.13 -4.32
CA LEU A 198 17.21 22.44 -2.90
C LEU A 198 16.17 23.41 -2.34
N ARG A 199 15.72 24.40 -3.13
CA ARG A 199 14.65 25.32 -2.74
C ARG A 199 13.31 24.60 -2.53
N GLY A 200 12.97 23.66 -3.41
CA GLY A 200 11.80 22.80 -3.26
C GLY A 200 11.85 21.98 -1.97
N LEU A 201 13.02 21.40 -1.66
CA LEU A 201 13.25 20.64 -0.43
C LEU A 201 13.14 21.50 0.85
N ILE A 202 13.65 22.74 0.82
CA ILE A 202 13.46 23.71 1.94
C ILE A 202 11.97 23.99 2.15
N TYR A 203 11.24 24.36 1.08
CA TYR A 203 9.82 24.66 1.18
C TYR A 203 8.97 23.45 1.60
N ALA A 204 9.33 22.23 1.19
CA ALA A 204 8.66 21.01 1.62
C ALA A 204 8.79 20.77 3.14
N ASN A 205 9.99 20.96 3.70
CA ASN A 205 10.22 20.85 5.15
C ASN A 205 9.54 21.99 5.93
N GLN A 206 9.47 23.20 5.36
CA GLN A 206 8.66 24.32 5.86
C GLN A 206 7.13 24.12 5.69
N ASN A 207 6.65 22.93 5.27
CA ASN A 207 5.23 22.61 5.01
C ASN A 207 4.56 23.46 3.91
N ASN A 208 5.33 24.16 3.06
CA ASN A 208 4.83 24.98 1.97
C ASN A 208 4.84 24.20 0.64
N PHE A 209 3.93 23.23 0.53
CA PHE A 209 3.86 22.30 -0.60
C PHE A 209 3.59 22.98 -1.94
N GLU A 210 2.92 24.14 -1.97
CA GLU A 210 2.70 24.93 -3.19
C GLU A 210 4.00 25.55 -3.72
N LYS A 211 4.78 26.25 -2.87
CA LYS A 211 6.09 26.78 -3.26
C LYS A 211 7.11 25.65 -3.55
N ALA A 212 6.98 24.50 -2.88
CA ALA A 212 7.80 23.32 -3.15
C ALA A 212 7.52 22.76 -4.56
N LYS A 213 6.25 22.50 -4.88
CA LYS A 213 5.78 22.03 -6.20
C LYS A 213 6.31 22.90 -7.34
N GLU A 214 6.13 24.22 -7.26
CA GLU A 214 6.60 25.11 -8.32
C GLU A 214 8.13 25.20 -8.39
N SER A 215 8.86 25.05 -7.28
CA SER A 215 10.33 25.02 -7.29
C SER A 215 10.90 23.72 -7.89
N TYR A 216 10.27 22.57 -7.61
CA TYR A 216 10.62 21.30 -8.25
C TYR A 216 10.27 21.31 -9.75
N LYS A 217 9.12 21.86 -10.14
CA LYS A 217 8.76 22.05 -11.56
C LYS A 217 9.76 22.96 -12.28
N GLU A 218 10.18 24.06 -11.65
CA GLU A 218 11.22 24.94 -12.21
C GLU A 218 12.57 24.22 -12.38
N ALA A 219 12.97 23.35 -11.44
CA ALA A 219 14.19 22.56 -11.58
C ALA A 219 14.19 21.66 -12.84
N ILE A 220 13.10 20.95 -13.10
CA ILE A 220 12.98 20.04 -14.26
C ILE A 220 12.79 20.82 -15.58
N LEU A 221 12.18 22.01 -15.53
CA LEU A 221 12.10 22.93 -16.68
C LEU A 221 13.46 23.52 -17.07
N VAL A 222 14.35 23.72 -16.10
CA VAL A 222 15.75 24.16 -16.35
C VAL A 222 16.59 23.00 -16.89
N ASP A 223 16.49 21.81 -16.30
CA ASP A 223 17.16 20.61 -16.79
C ASP A 223 16.31 19.34 -16.55
N VAL A 224 15.87 18.72 -17.64
CA VAL A 224 15.07 17.48 -17.61
C VAL A 224 15.80 16.34 -16.90
N LYS A 225 17.15 16.37 -16.85
CA LYS A 225 17.97 15.36 -16.15
C LYS A 225 17.85 15.42 -14.60
N CYS A 226 17.12 16.40 -14.04
CA CYS A 226 16.93 16.54 -12.59
C CYS A 226 15.86 15.56 -12.02
N TYR A 227 16.16 14.26 -12.05
CA TYR A 227 15.24 13.19 -11.65
C TYR A 227 14.83 13.23 -10.16
N GLU A 228 15.67 13.78 -9.28
CA GLU A 228 15.34 13.97 -7.85
C GLU A 228 14.10 14.86 -7.67
N ALA A 229 14.02 15.99 -8.40
CA ALA A 229 12.87 16.88 -8.36
C ALA A 229 11.60 16.24 -8.95
N PHE A 230 11.76 15.39 -9.97
CA PHE A 230 10.66 14.64 -10.57
C PHE A 230 10.13 13.55 -9.62
N THR A 231 11.03 12.87 -8.91
CA THR A 231 10.70 11.88 -7.89
C THR A 231 9.96 12.50 -6.72
N GLU A 232 10.44 13.63 -6.17
CA GLU A 232 9.76 14.36 -5.08
C GLU A 232 8.36 14.89 -5.46
N LEU A 233 8.10 15.20 -6.73
CA LEU A 233 6.76 15.57 -7.20
C LEU A 233 5.79 14.39 -7.24
N ILE A 234 6.26 13.21 -7.69
CA ILE A 234 5.41 12.03 -7.91
C ILE A 234 5.26 11.18 -6.63
N SER A 235 6.33 10.91 -5.90
CA SER A 235 6.29 10.08 -4.67
C SER A 235 5.39 10.71 -3.60
N ASN A 236 5.48 12.03 -3.45
CA ASN A 236 4.61 12.81 -2.58
C ASN A 236 3.29 13.24 -3.25
N ASN A 237 3.01 12.81 -4.48
CA ASN A 237 1.74 13.07 -5.20
C ASN A 237 1.33 14.57 -5.19
N LEU A 238 2.29 15.49 -5.42
CA LEU A 238 2.08 16.94 -5.33
C LEU A 238 1.33 17.53 -6.54
N MET A 239 1.24 16.76 -7.62
CA MET A 239 0.55 17.14 -8.85
C MET A 239 -0.68 16.25 -9.04
N THR A 240 -1.75 16.80 -9.59
CA THR A 240 -2.89 15.98 -10.04
C THR A 240 -2.53 15.22 -11.31
N PRO A 241 -3.16 14.05 -11.59
CA PRO A 241 -2.87 13.27 -12.80
C PRO A 241 -2.99 14.03 -14.12
N ARG A 242 -3.75 15.14 -14.16
CA ARG A 242 -3.86 16.00 -15.35
C ARG A 242 -2.65 16.92 -15.48
N GLU A 243 -2.26 17.58 -14.39
CA GLU A 243 -1.05 18.41 -14.33
C GLU A 243 0.22 17.60 -14.63
N GLU A 244 0.30 16.34 -14.18
CA GLU A 244 1.39 15.42 -14.52
C GLU A 244 1.56 15.22 -16.02
N TRP A 245 0.47 14.88 -16.71
CA TRP A 245 0.48 14.65 -18.16
C TRP A 245 0.74 15.93 -18.95
N ASP A 246 0.11 17.04 -18.56
CA ASP A 246 0.35 18.34 -19.19
C ASP A 246 1.82 18.78 -19.00
N PHE A 247 2.37 18.63 -17.79
CA PHE A 247 3.76 18.99 -17.47
C PHE A 247 4.77 18.22 -18.33
N ILE A 248 4.64 16.89 -18.45
CA ILE A 248 5.49 16.07 -19.34
C ILE A 248 5.41 16.52 -20.80
N THR A 249 4.27 17.05 -21.28
CA THR A 249 4.19 17.61 -22.64
C THR A 249 4.84 18.98 -22.80
N THR A 250 5.17 19.69 -21.72
CA THR A 250 5.82 21.02 -21.76
C THR A 250 7.34 21.01 -21.59
N LEU A 251 7.94 19.88 -21.20
CA LEU A 251 9.39 19.77 -20.99
C LEU A 251 10.20 19.86 -22.30
N ASN A 252 11.34 20.56 -22.25
CA ASN A 252 12.28 20.63 -23.36
C ASN A 252 13.30 19.49 -23.29
N TYR A 253 12.99 18.36 -23.93
CA TYR A 253 13.84 17.18 -23.95
C TYR A 253 15.20 17.36 -24.68
N ARG A 254 15.31 18.40 -25.54
CA ARG A 254 16.49 18.67 -26.39
C ARG A 254 17.78 19.03 -25.64
N ASP A 255 17.73 19.11 -24.32
CA ASP A 255 18.88 19.36 -23.43
C ASP A 255 19.40 18.04 -22.80
N ALA A 256 18.99 16.90 -23.34
CA ALA A 256 19.32 15.55 -22.87
C ALA A 256 19.94 14.66 -23.97
N ASP A 257 20.91 15.22 -24.69
CA ASP A 257 21.95 14.51 -25.45
C ASP A 257 21.43 13.40 -26.37
N ASP A 258 20.53 13.79 -27.30
CA ASP A 258 19.90 12.96 -28.34
C ASP A 258 19.07 11.75 -27.82
N ASN A 259 18.81 11.66 -26.52
CA ASN A 259 18.01 10.62 -25.86
C ASN A 259 16.58 11.11 -25.49
N ASP A 260 16.10 12.17 -26.16
CA ASP A 260 14.80 12.85 -25.91
C ASP A 260 13.62 11.89 -25.70
N GLU A 261 13.49 10.86 -26.55
CA GLU A 261 12.37 9.92 -26.55
C GLU A 261 12.44 8.92 -25.40
N LEU A 262 13.61 8.32 -25.14
CA LEU A 262 13.82 7.40 -24.02
C LEU A 262 13.50 8.05 -22.68
N ILE A 263 13.98 9.28 -22.44
CA ILE A 263 13.76 9.98 -21.17
C ILE A 263 12.28 10.33 -21.00
N LYS A 264 11.60 10.73 -22.08
CA LYS A 264 10.15 10.96 -22.08
C LYS A 264 9.35 9.68 -21.81
N LEU A 265 9.76 8.54 -22.35
CA LEU A 265 9.15 7.23 -22.09
C LEU A 265 9.34 6.80 -20.62
N LEU A 266 10.55 6.96 -20.08
CA LEU A 266 10.86 6.68 -18.67
C LEU A 266 10.07 7.58 -17.70
N TYR A 267 9.90 8.86 -18.03
CA TYR A 267 9.08 9.75 -17.19
C TYR A 267 7.59 9.42 -17.32
N THR A 268 7.14 9.03 -18.52
CA THR A 268 5.78 8.53 -18.76
C THR A 268 5.50 7.26 -17.94
N SER A 269 6.48 6.35 -17.80
CA SER A 269 6.30 5.11 -17.02
C SER A 269 6.24 5.33 -15.50
N ARG A 270 6.70 6.46 -14.96
CA ARG A 270 6.52 6.81 -13.53
C ARG A 270 5.25 7.62 -13.23
N LEU A 271 4.49 8.08 -14.23
CA LEU A 271 3.23 8.83 -13.99
C LEU A 271 2.14 7.99 -13.30
N SER A 272 1.18 8.68 -12.67
CA SER A 272 0.00 8.07 -12.06
C SER A 272 -0.88 7.31 -13.07
N LYS A 273 -1.42 6.16 -12.66
CA LYS A 273 -2.04 5.18 -13.58
C LYS A 273 -3.53 5.43 -13.88
N TYR A 274 -4.09 6.55 -13.39
CA TYR A 274 -5.51 6.88 -13.52
C TYR A 274 -5.90 7.42 -14.91
N LEU A 275 -4.95 7.97 -15.68
CA LEU A 275 -5.22 8.68 -16.93
C LEU A 275 -4.35 8.16 -18.08
N ASN A 276 -4.89 8.20 -19.31
CA ASN A 276 -4.19 7.86 -20.56
C ASN A 276 -3.56 6.45 -20.57
N VAL A 277 -4.25 5.44 -20.02
CA VAL A 277 -3.83 4.02 -19.95
C VAL A 277 -3.22 3.49 -21.25
N SER A 278 -3.75 3.87 -22.42
CA SER A 278 -3.20 3.43 -23.71
C SER A 278 -1.76 3.92 -23.95
N LYS A 279 -1.42 5.14 -23.53
CA LYS A 279 -0.07 5.72 -23.65
C LYS A 279 0.89 5.14 -22.62
N LEU A 280 0.39 4.77 -21.43
CA LEU A 280 1.17 4.05 -20.43
C LEU A 280 1.55 2.65 -20.94
N TYR A 281 0.60 1.94 -21.55
CA TYR A 281 0.85 0.64 -22.18
C TYR A 281 1.80 0.76 -23.38
N GLU A 282 1.61 1.75 -24.25
CA GLU A 282 2.50 2.07 -25.37
C GLU A 282 3.94 2.35 -24.89
N ALA A 283 4.10 3.14 -23.82
CA ALA A 283 5.41 3.42 -23.23
C ALA A 283 6.05 2.19 -22.57
N GLU A 284 5.28 1.37 -21.84
CA GLU A 284 5.77 0.09 -21.29
C GLU A 284 6.24 -0.83 -22.41
N HIS A 285 5.44 -0.97 -23.48
CA HIS A 285 5.71 -1.82 -24.64
C HIS A 285 7.01 -1.42 -25.35
N ILE A 286 7.18 -0.14 -25.68
CA ILE A 286 8.38 0.39 -26.34
C ILE A 286 9.62 0.18 -25.45
N LEU A 287 9.52 0.48 -24.15
CA LEU A 287 10.62 0.24 -23.20
C LEU A 287 10.96 -1.26 -23.08
N THR A 288 9.98 -2.17 -23.25
CA THR A 288 10.23 -3.62 -23.22
C THR A 288 10.77 -4.20 -24.53
N GLU A 289 10.37 -3.70 -25.70
CA GLU A 289 10.75 -4.29 -27.00
C GLU A 289 11.92 -3.59 -27.71
N GLU A 290 12.06 -2.26 -27.58
CA GLU A 290 13.12 -1.50 -28.27
C GLU A 290 14.36 -1.29 -27.38
N TYR A 291 14.18 -1.32 -26.05
CA TYR A 291 15.24 -1.01 -25.07
C TYR A 291 15.57 -2.19 -24.13
N ASP A 292 14.91 -3.35 -24.27
CA ASP A 292 15.06 -4.54 -23.40
C ASP A 292 14.84 -4.28 -21.88
N LEU A 293 14.20 -3.17 -21.49
CA LEU A 293 14.06 -2.75 -20.08
C LEU A 293 12.93 -3.47 -19.31
N GLY A 294 12.24 -4.43 -19.92
CA GLY A 294 11.10 -5.13 -19.33
C GLY A 294 11.39 -5.91 -18.05
N ASP A 295 12.65 -6.26 -17.81
CA ASP A 295 13.10 -6.94 -16.58
C ASP A 295 13.53 -5.95 -15.47
N ASN A 296 13.49 -4.63 -15.69
CA ASN A 296 13.83 -3.63 -14.68
C ASN A 296 12.74 -3.50 -13.60
N CYS A 297 13.16 -3.27 -12.35
CA CYS A 297 12.26 -3.14 -11.19
C CYS A 297 11.32 -1.93 -11.32
N ASP A 298 11.73 -0.81 -11.91
CA ASP A 298 10.87 0.36 -12.10
C ASP A 298 9.72 0.12 -13.08
N ILE A 299 9.98 -0.62 -14.17
CA ILE A 299 8.97 -0.94 -15.18
C ILE A 299 7.99 -1.95 -14.62
N LEU A 300 8.49 -2.95 -13.87
CA LEU A 300 7.65 -3.88 -13.12
C LEU A 300 6.85 -3.18 -12.01
N LEU A 301 7.38 -2.11 -11.39
CA LEU A 301 6.65 -1.32 -10.40
C LEU A 301 5.52 -0.51 -11.04
N SER A 302 5.77 0.16 -12.17
CA SER A 302 4.70 0.80 -12.98
C SER A 302 3.57 -0.16 -13.31
N LYS A 303 3.91 -1.40 -13.65
CA LYS A 303 2.96 -2.48 -13.93
C LYS A 303 2.19 -2.94 -12.68
N ALA A 304 2.86 -3.01 -11.53
CA ALA A 304 2.24 -3.31 -10.24
C ALA A 304 1.26 -2.20 -9.81
N ASP A 305 1.62 -0.92 -9.96
CA ASP A 305 0.73 0.23 -9.71
C ASP A 305 -0.53 0.16 -10.57
N TYR A 306 -0.38 -0.19 -11.86
CA TYR A 306 -1.51 -0.29 -12.79
C TYR A 306 -2.48 -1.42 -12.39
N LEU A 307 -1.95 -2.60 -12.04
CA LEU A 307 -2.75 -3.71 -11.52
C LEU A 307 -3.42 -3.38 -10.18
N TYR A 308 -2.75 -2.60 -9.32
CA TYR A 308 -3.31 -2.12 -8.06
C TYR A 308 -4.50 -1.17 -8.30
N VAL A 309 -4.36 -0.20 -9.22
CA VAL A 309 -5.45 0.71 -9.62
C VAL A 309 -6.61 -0.04 -10.31
N GLN A 310 -6.35 -1.16 -10.98
CA GLN A 310 -7.38 -2.07 -11.49
C GLN A 310 -8.02 -3.00 -10.42
N CYS A 311 -7.59 -2.90 -9.15
CA CYS A 311 -7.96 -3.82 -8.07
C CYS A 311 -7.65 -5.31 -8.33
N ASN A 312 -6.72 -5.60 -9.25
CA ASN A 312 -6.23 -6.96 -9.51
C ASN A 312 -5.07 -7.29 -8.54
N PHE A 313 -5.44 -7.49 -7.27
CA PHE A 313 -4.47 -7.63 -6.19
C PHE A 313 -3.64 -8.91 -6.26
N ASP A 314 -4.14 -9.99 -6.88
CA ASP A 314 -3.41 -11.26 -7.00
C ASP A 314 -2.25 -11.16 -8.01
N GLU A 315 -2.51 -10.61 -9.21
CA GLU A 315 -1.44 -10.37 -10.18
C GLU A 315 -0.47 -9.30 -9.67
N CYS A 316 -0.97 -8.21 -9.05
CA CYS A 316 -0.15 -7.19 -8.42
C CYS A 316 0.80 -7.80 -7.36
N LEU A 317 0.27 -8.66 -6.46
CA LEU A 317 1.07 -9.36 -5.45
C LEU A 317 2.14 -10.25 -6.08
N SER A 318 1.84 -10.91 -7.20
CA SER A 318 2.80 -11.76 -7.91
C SER A 318 3.99 -10.96 -8.47
N ILE A 319 3.75 -9.77 -9.01
CA ILE A 319 4.80 -8.87 -9.50
C ILE A 319 5.58 -8.25 -8.33
N CYS A 320 4.89 -7.86 -7.25
CA CYS A 320 5.56 -7.41 -6.03
C CYS A 320 6.52 -8.48 -5.48
N GLU A 321 6.13 -9.76 -5.49
CA GLU A 321 7.03 -10.86 -5.14
C GLU A 321 8.15 -11.10 -6.17
N GLN A 322 7.93 -10.86 -7.46
CA GLN A 322 8.98 -10.93 -8.47
C GLN A 322 10.05 -9.86 -8.25
N ILE A 323 9.64 -8.61 -7.97
CA ILE A 323 10.54 -7.49 -7.63
C ILE A 323 11.29 -7.81 -6.34
N LEU A 324 10.60 -8.19 -5.25
CA LEU A 324 11.20 -8.51 -3.96
C LEU A 324 12.12 -9.75 -3.95
N ARG A 325 12.10 -10.58 -5.01
CA ARG A 325 13.06 -11.67 -5.25
C ARG A 325 14.30 -11.24 -6.04
N LYS A 326 14.21 -10.16 -6.83
CA LYS A 326 15.34 -9.52 -7.53
C LYS A 326 16.09 -8.56 -6.60
N ASP A 327 15.34 -7.69 -5.94
CA ASP A 327 15.83 -6.72 -4.96
C ASP A 327 15.00 -6.79 -3.67
N GLN A 328 15.61 -7.31 -2.62
CA GLN A 328 15.00 -7.44 -1.28
C GLN A 328 14.80 -6.07 -0.59
N TYR A 329 15.56 -5.05 -1.01
CA TYR A 329 15.69 -3.74 -0.38
C TYR A 329 14.99 -2.60 -1.15
N ASN A 330 14.30 -2.91 -2.25
CA ASN A 330 13.39 -1.96 -2.89
C ASN A 330 12.30 -1.55 -1.90
N PHE A 331 12.25 -0.27 -1.53
CA PHE A 331 11.24 0.27 -0.61
C PHE A 331 9.98 0.77 -1.34
N ASP A 332 10.09 1.26 -2.57
CA ASP A 332 8.98 1.77 -3.39
C ASP A 332 7.86 0.73 -3.61
N ILE A 333 8.21 -0.56 -3.71
CA ILE A 333 7.23 -1.65 -3.90
C ILE A 333 6.55 -2.10 -2.60
N ILE A 334 7.10 -1.75 -1.43
CA ILE A 334 6.60 -2.20 -0.13
C ILE A 334 5.19 -1.68 0.18
N PRO A 335 4.80 -0.41 -0.09
CA PRO A 335 3.41 0.05 0.00
C PRO A 335 2.40 -0.89 -0.67
N ASN A 336 2.59 -1.16 -1.97
CA ASN A 336 1.68 -1.99 -2.76
C ASN A 336 1.65 -3.42 -2.24
N TYR A 337 2.82 -3.99 -1.89
CA TYR A 337 2.92 -5.32 -1.30
C TYR A 337 2.15 -5.43 0.03
N LEU A 338 2.27 -4.44 0.92
CA LEU A 338 1.55 -4.41 2.20
C LEU A 338 0.04 -4.26 2.01
N SER A 339 -0.40 -3.41 1.09
CA SER A 339 -1.82 -3.20 0.79
C SER A 339 -2.46 -4.43 0.14
N CYS A 340 -1.82 -5.04 -0.87
CA CYS A 340 -2.28 -6.30 -1.46
C CYS A 340 -2.35 -7.44 -0.42
N LEU A 341 -1.38 -7.52 0.49
CA LEU A 341 -1.44 -8.49 1.60
C LEU A 341 -2.54 -8.17 2.64
N HIS A 342 -2.95 -6.91 2.78
CA HIS A 342 -4.08 -6.54 3.63
C HIS A 342 -5.40 -6.99 3.01
N GLU A 343 -5.66 -6.59 1.76
CA GLU A 343 -6.91 -6.90 1.03
C GLU A 343 -7.10 -8.41 0.79
N LEU A 344 -6.03 -9.12 0.44
CA LEU A 344 -6.05 -10.59 0.28
C LEU A 344 -5.97 -11.35 1.62
N GLY A 345 -5.94 -10.65 2.76
CA GLY A 345 -5.92 -11.28 4.08
C GLY A 345 -4.66 -12.10 4.39
N GLY A 346 -3.53 -11.81 3.74
CA GLY A 346 -2.27 -12.55 3.77
C GLY A 346 -1.44 -12.41 5.05
N LYS A 347 -2.08 -12.44 6.23
CA LYS A 347 -1.52 -12.03 7.54
C LYS A 347 -0.17 -12.69 7.89
N ASN A 348 0.06 -13.93 7.48
CA ASN A 348 1.31 -14.65 7.74
C ASN A 348 2.50 -14.10 6.94
N LYS A 349 2.32 -13.76 5.65
CA LYS A 349 3.36 -13.09 4.85
C LYS A 349 3.63 -11.68 5.38
N LEU A 350 2.56 -10.98 5.74
CA LEU A 350 2.58 -9.64 6.30
C LEU A 350 3.38 -9.57 7.61
N PHE A 351 3.19 -10.54 8.52
CA PHE A 351 4.00 -10.71 9.73
C PHE A 351 5.48 -10.88 9.43
N LEU A 352 5.83 -11.79 8.51
CA LEU A 352 7.22 -12.11 8.19
C LEU A 352 7.97 -10.90 7.59
N LYS A 353 7.37 -10.18 6.63
CA LYS A 353 7.99 -8.98 6.05
C LYS A 353 8.08 -7.84 7.07
N ALA A 354 7.07 -7.64 7.93
CA ALA A 354 7.12 -6.65 8.99
C ALA A 354 8.23 -6.93 10.02
N HIS A 355 8.45 -8.20 10.39
CA HIS A 355 9.52 -8.60 11.30
C HIS A 355 10.92 -8.42 10.67
N GLN A 356 11.10 -8.82 9.41
CA GLN A 356 12.36 -8.62 8.66
C GLN A 356 12.72 -7.12 8.53
N LEU A 357 11.73 -6.27 8.30
CA LEU A 357 11.94 -4.81 8.25
C LEU A 357 12.29 -4.24 9.63
N ALA A 358 11.71 -4.78 10.72
CA ALA A 358 12.03 -4.38 12.08
C ALA A 358 13.47 -4.70 12.49
N GLU A 359 13.99 -5.85 12.05
CA GLU A 359 15.37 -6.27 12.32
C GLU A 359 16.38 -5.49 11.46
N ASN A 360 16.12 -5.34 10.16
CA ASN A 360 17.07 -4.74 9.23
C ASN A 360 17.05 -3.20 9.21
N HIS A 361 15.88 -2.57 9.37
CA HIS A 361 15.68 -1.14 9.13
C HIS A 361 14.76 -0.47 10.19
N PRO A 362 15.11 -0.51 11.48
CA PRO A 362 14.28 0.03 12.57
C PRO A 362 14.06 1.56 12.51
N THR A 363 14.88 2.30 11.75
CA THR A 363 14.78 3.76 11.57
C THR A 363 13.87 4.18 10.40
N ASN A 364 13.54 3.28 9.47
CA ASN A 364 12.74 3.63 8.28
C ASN A 364 11.23 3.67 8.63
N PRO A 365 10.47 4.74 8.27
CA PRO A 365 9.02 4.78 8.49
C PRO A 365 8.26 3.61 7.83
N MET A 366 8.74 3.07 6.70
CA MET A 366 8.15 1.91 6.01
C MET A 366 8.04 0.66 6.91
N THR A 367 9.01 0.48 7.80
CA THR A 367 9.02 -0.61 8.79
C THR A 367 7.84 -0.52 9.74
N TRP A 368 7.55 0.69 10.22
CA TRP A 368 6.48 0.94 11.18
C TRP A 368 5.09 0.96 10.52
N LEU A 369 5.00 1.34 9.24
CA LEU A 369 3.83 1.09 8.40
C LEU A 369 3.53 -0.42 8.28
N ALA A 370 4.53 -1.26 7.97
CA ALA A 370 4.35 -2.70 7.84
C ALA A 370 3.82 -3.35 9.13
N ILE A 371 4.35 -2.94 10.29
CA ILE A 371 3.91 -3.38 11.60
C ILE A 371 2.48 -2.87 11.91
N GLY A 372 2.16 -1.62 11.59
CA GLY A 372 0.81 -1.05 11.74
C GLY A 372 -0.23 -1.81 10.91
N THR A 373 0.03 -2.02 9.61
CA THR A 373 -0.85 -2.76 8.69
C THR A 373 -1.03 -4.22 9.11
N TYR A 374 -0.01 -4.85 9.69
CA TYR A 374 -0.12 -6.18 10.31
C TYR A 374 -1.12 -6.18 11.48
N TYR A 375 -0.97 -5.28 12.46
CA TYR A 375 -1.89 -5.22 13.60
C TYR A 375 -3.32 -4.81 13.20
N LEU A 376 -3.46 -3.94 12.21
CA LEU A 376 -4.76 -3.59 11.60
C LEU A 376 -5.42 -4.83 10.96
N SER A 377 -4.67 -5.66 10.23
CA SER A 377 -5.18 -6.91 9.65
C SER A 377 -5.64 -7.94 10.70
N ILE A 378 -5.13 -7.84 11.94
CA ILE A 378 -5.52 -8.68 13.09
C ILE A 378 -6.61 -7.99 13.95
N SER A 379 -7.05 -6.79 13.57
CA SER A 379 -8.02 -5.97 14.30
C SER A 379 -7.57 -5.56 15.71
N LYS A 380 -6.25 -5.49 15.95
CA LYS A 380 -5.64 -4.92 17.17
C LYS A 380 -5.41 -3.42 16.99
N ILE A 381 -6.50 -2.67 16.94
CA ILE A 381 -6.51 -1.28 16.47
C ILE A 381 -5.63 -0.36 17.33
N ALA A 382 -5.75 -0.42 18.66
CA ALA A 382 -4.92 0.35 19.59
C ALA A 382 -3.40 0.12 19.46
N GLU A 383 -2.95 -1.09 19.10
CA GLU A 383 -1.52 -1.34 18.83
C GLU A 383 -1.12 -0.82 17.45
N ALA A 384 -1.96 -1.01 16.43
CA ALA A 384 -1.74 -0.43 15.10
C ALA A 384 -1.58 1.10 15.17
N ARG A 385 -2.41 1.78 15.98
CA ARG A 385 -2.36 3.24 16.19
C ARG A 385 -1.00 3.72 16.70
N LYS A 386 -0.40 3.00 17.66
CA LYS A 386 0.96 3.31 18.17
C LYS A 386 2.03 3.21 17.09
N PHE A 387 1.98 2.18 16.25
CA PHE A 387 2.98 1.96 15.21
C PHE A 387 2.81 2.90 14.02
N PHE A 388 1.59 3.24 13.61
CA PHE A 388 1.37 4.30 12.62
C PHE A 388 1.77 5.69 13.16
N SER A 389 1.49 6.01 14.43
CA SER A 389 2.00 7.23 15.08
C SER A 389 3.54 7.27 15.09
N LYS A 390 4.21 6.15 15.35
CA LYS A 390 5.67 6.07 15.25
C LYS A 390 6.18 6.27 13.81
N ALA A 391 5.44 5.80 12.79
CA ALA A 391 5.78 6.03 11.40
C ALA A 391 5.67 7.51 11.01
N THR A 392 4.60 8.22 11.43
CA THR A 392 4.43 9.65 11.15
C THR A 392 5.40 10.54 11.94
N LEU A 393 5.84 10.11 13.12
CA LEU A 393 6.92 10.77 13.88
C LEU A 393 8.30 10.62 13.23
N LEU A 394 8.55 9.55 12.47
CA LEU A 394 9.82 9.32 11.76
C LEU A 394 9.88 10.03 10.40
N ASN A 395 8.74 10.21 9.74
CA ASN A 395 8.61 11.07 8.57
C ASN A 395 7.22 11.74 8.54
N PRO A 396 7.11 13.03 8.94
CA PRO A 396 5.85 13.76 8.92
C PRO A 396 5.18 13.85 7.55
N ASN A 397 5.97 13.83 6.46
CA ASN A 397 5.47 13.92 5.09
C ASN A 397 4.96 12.57 4.53
N PHE A 398 5.10 11.48 5.28
CA PHE A 398 4.74 10.14 4.81
C PHE A 398 3.23 9.87 4.91
N GLY A 399 2.46 10.41 3.96
CA GLY A 399 0.99 10.39 3.93
C GLY A 399 0.33 9.00 4.01
N GLN A 400 1.02 7.93 3.60
CA GLN A 400 0.49 6.56 3.73
C GLN A 400 0.35 6.14 5.21
N ALA A 401 1.29 6.55 6.07
CA ALA A 401 1.17 6.33 7.50
C ALA A 401 0.05 7.17 8.12
N TRP A 402 -0.20 8.38 7.61
CA TRP A 402 -1.36 9.19 8.03
C TRP A 402 -2.70 8.55 7.64
N ILE A 403 -2.80 7.94 6.45
CA ILE A 403 -3.97 7.14 6.05
C ILE A 403 -4.13 5.92 6.97
N GLY A 404 -3.05 5.19 7.26
CA GLY A 404 -3.06 4.07 8.22
C GLY A 404 -3.50 4.49 9.62
N PHE A 405 -2.98 5.62 10.11
CA PHE A 405 -3.35 6.22 11.40
C PHE A 405 -4.83 6.60 11.45
N ALA A 406 -5.34 7.28 10.43
CA ALA A 406 -6.74 7.68 10.28
C ALA A 406 -7.69 6.46 10.22
N HIS A 407 -7.29 5.36 9.56
CA HIS A 407 -8.03 4.10 9.59
C HIS A 407 -8.18 3.54 11.02
N THR A 408 -7.22 3.75 11.93
CA THR A 408 -7.36 3.29 13.34
C THR A 408 -8.32 4.11 14.17
N PHE A 409 -8.56 5.38 13.83
CA PHE A 409 -9.61 6.17 14.46
C PHE A 409 -10.99 5.81 13.88
N ALA A 410 -11.08 5.69 12.56
CA ALA A 410 -12.30 5.26 11.86
C ALA A 410 -12.78 3.87 12.29
N ALA A 411 -11.88 2.95 12.62
CA ALA A 411 -12.20 1.60 13.11
C ALA A 411 -12.66 1.54 14.58
N GLU A 412 -12.37 2.58 15.39
CA GLU A 412 -12.83 2.69 16.79
C GLU A 412 -14.04 3.64 16.94
N GLY A 413 -14.41 4.41 15.89
CA GLY A 413 -15.53 5.36 15.89
C GLY A 413 -15.14 6.80 16.26
N GLU A 414 -13.84 7.09 16.38
CA GLU A 414 -13.29 8.42 16.64
C GLU A 414 -13.31 9.28 15.37
N HIS A 415 -14.50 9.69 14.92
CA HIS A 415 -14.70 10.32 13.62
C HIS A 415 -13.98 11.67 13.45
N GLU A 416 -13.93 12.52 14.48
CA GLU A 416 -13.27 13.84 14.39
C GLU A 416 -11.74 13.70 14.25
N GLN A 417 -11.15 12.82 15.06
CA GLN A 417 -9.74 12.43 14.99
C GLN A 417 -9.41 11.84 13.61
N ALA A 418 -10.24 10.91 13.11
CA ALA A 418 -10.10 10.35 11.77
C ALA A 418 -10.12 11.43 10.69
N ILE A 419 -11.07 12.37 10.74
CA ILE A 419 -11.18 13.48 9.78
C ILE A 419 -9.93 14.37 9.81
N SER A 420 -9.42 14.73 11.00
CA SER A 420 -8.20 15.53 11.10
C SER A 420 -6.98 14.85 10.45
N ALA A 421 -6.84 13.53 10.63
CA ALA A 421 -5.74 12.75 10.07
C ALA A 421 -5.89 12.54 8.54
N TYR A 422 -7.11 12.28 8.03
CA TYR A 422 -7.34 12.23 6.59
C TYR A 422 -7.18 13.61 5.92
N ALA A 423 -7.57 14.71 6.57
CA ALA A 423 -7.37 16.06 6.06
C ALA A 423 -5.87 16.42 5.97
N PHE A 424 -5.06 15.98 6.94
CA PHE A 424 -3.60 16.10 6.84
C PHE A 424 -3.03 15.27 5.68
N ALA A 425 -3.48 14.02 5.50
CA ALA A 425 -3.09 13.18 4.37
C ALA A 425 -3.52 13.78 3.01
N ALA A 426 -4.70 14.39 2.91
CA ALA A 426 -5.18 15.07 1.71
C ALA A 426 -4.32 16.29 1.35
N ARG A 427 -3.81 17.01 2.34
CA ARG A 427 -2.86 18.12 2.16
C ARG A 427 -1.47 17.65 1.70
N LEU A 428 -1.03 16.48 2.15
CA LEU A 428 0.23 15.87 1.72
C LEU A 428 0.16 15.34 0.29
N PHE A 429 -0.91 14.62 -0.07
CA PHE A 429 -1.05 13.87 -1.32
C PHE A 429 -2.22 14.39 -2.20
N PRO A 430 -2.22 15.65 -2.66
CA PRO A 430 -3.33 16.24 -3.41
C PRO A 430 -3.61 15.56 -4.77
N GLY A 431 -2.64 14.84 -5.33
CA GLY A 431 -2.81 14.02 -6.54
C GLY A 431 -3.58 12.73 -6.34
N THR A 432 -3.81 12.30 -5.09
CA THR A 432 -4.52 11.04 -4.78
C THR A 432 -6.00 11.27 -4.47
N HIS A 433 -6.86 10.38 -4.94
CA HIS A 433 -8.30 10.45 -4.67
C HIS A 433 -8.67 9.87 -3.28
N LEU A 434 -7.85 8.92 -2.78
CA LEU A 434 -8.11 8.15 -1.55
C LEU A 434 -8.36 9.00 -0.28
N PRO A 435 -7.58 10.04 0.06
CA PRO A 435 -7.85 10.85 1.25
C PRO A 435 -9.22 11.56 1.20
N ASN A 436 -9.60 12.05 0.01
CA ASN A 436 -10.91 12.68 -0.22
C ASN A 436 -12.06 11.67 -0.18
N LEU A 437 -11.84 10.46 -0.69
CA LEU A 437 -12.77 9.34 -0.52
C LEU A 437 -13.01 9.05 0.97
N PHE A 438 -11.95 8.89 1.77
CA PHE A 438 -12.08 8.58 3.20
C PHE A 438 -12.70 9.73 4.01
N LEU A 439 -12.40 11.00 3.70
CA LEU A 439 -13.11 12.16 4.25
C LEU A 439 -14.61 12.11 3.94
N GLY A 440 -14.97 11.84 2.68
CA GLY A 440 -16.35 11.65 2.24
C GLY A 440 -17.06 10.55 3.03
N MET A 441 -16.39 9.42 3.26
CA MET A 441 -16.90 8.29 4.06
C MET A 441 -17.12 8.66 5.54
N GLN A 442 -16.18 9.38 6.18
CA GLN A 442 -16.38 9.80 7.59
C GLN A 442 -17.53 10.80 7.72
N HIS A 443 -17.64 11.77 6.79
CA HIS A 443 -18.78 12.68 6.76
C HIS A 443 -20.11 11.95 6.47
N LEU A 444 -20.10 10.83 5.76
CA LEU A 444 -21.27 9.97 5.55
C LEU A 444 -21.72 9.31 6.86
N GLN A 445 -20.78 8.75 7.65
CA GLN A 445 -21.08 8.18 8.97
C GLN A 445 -21.65 9.21 9.94
N MET A 446 -21.12 10.44 9.93
CA MET A 446 -21.66 11.58 10.69
C MET A 446 -22.95 12.18 10.08
N ASN A 447 -23.54 11.56 9.04
CA ASN A 447 -24.75 12.01 8.34
C ASN A 447 -24.66 13.42 7.68
N ASN A 448 -23.45 13.94 7.47
CA ASN A 448 -23.16 15.23 6.82
C ASN A 448 -23.15 15.09 5.28
N LEU A 449 -24.31 14.72 4.71
CA LEU A 449 -24.50 14.32 3.31
C LEU A 449 -24.10 15.36 2.23
N ASN A 450 -23.92 16.63 2.59
CA ASN A 450 -23.50 17.68 1.65
C ASN A 450 -21.97 17.73 1.52
N LEU A 451 -21.25 17.91 2.64
CA LEU A 451 -19.78 17.83 2.68
C LEU A 451 -19.28 16.49 2.16
N SER A 452 -19.96 15.39 2.51
CA SER A 452 -19.68 14.06 1.99
C SER A 452 -19.74 14.01 0.45
N GLU A 453 -20.73 14.65 -0.17
CA GLU A 453 -20.84 14.72 -1.64
C GLU A 453 -19.75 15.60 -2.26
N GLU A 454 -19.37 16.70 -1.63
CA GLU A 454 -18.28 17.59 -2.08
C GLU A 454 -16.93 16.85 -2.11
N TYR A 455 -16.58 16.15 -1.03
CA TYR A 455 -15.33 15.36 -0.96
C TYR A 455 -15.33 14.17 -1.95
N LEU A 456 -16.43 13.43 -2.09
CA LEU A 456 -16.50 12.36 -3.09
C LEU A 456 -16.51 12.91 -4.54
N ALA A 457 -17.09 14.08 -4.80
CA ALA A 457 -17.04 14.72 -6.11
C ALA A 457 -15.64 15.25 -6.44
N ALA A 458 -14.85 15.69 -5.46
CA ALA A 458 -13.43 16.00 -5.64
C ALA A 458 -12.61 14.74 -5.95
N SER A 459 -12.83 13.65 -5.18
CA SER A 459 -12.24 12.33 -5.44
C SER A 459 -12.53 11.83 -6.87
N TYR A 460 -13.79 11.96 -7.33
CA TYR A 460 -14.25 11.52 -8.65
C TYR A 460 -13.67 12.31 -9.83
N GLN A 461 -13.17 13.53 -9.60
CA GLN A 461 -12.46 14.30 -10.63
C GLN A 461 -11.03 13.79 -10.87
N ILE A 462 -10.43 13.13 -9.87
CA ILE A 462 -9.08 12.54 -9.95
C ILE A 462 -9.17 11.11 -10.52
N CYS A 463 -10.02 10.27 -9.93
CA CYS A 463 -10.23 8.88 -10.35
C CYS A 463 -11.73 8.60 -10.46
N ASN A 464 -12.19 8.13 -11.63
CA ASN A 464 -13.60 7.76 -11.87
C ASN A 464 -13.83 6.24 -11.95
N SER A 465 -12.79 5.43 -11.78
CA SER A 465 -12.81 3.98 -11.98
C SER A 465 -12.68 3.15 -10.70
N ASP A 466 -12.57 3.77 -9.52
CA ASP A 466 -12.48 3.07 -8.24
C ASP A 466 -13.85 2.49 -7.81
N PRO A 467 -13.98 1.15 -7.63
CA PRO A 467 -15.23 0.53 -7.18
C PRO A 467 -15.72 1.01 -5.81
N LEU A 468 -14.81 1.36 -4.89
CA LEU A 468 -15.16 1.84 -3.55
C LEU A 468 -15.76 3.25 -3.63
N LEU A 469 -15.13 4.15 -4.38
CA LEU A 469 -15.65 5.50 -4.62
C LEU A 469 -17.04 5.48 -5.29
N LEU A 470 -17.22 4.63 -6.30
CA LEU A 470 -18.50 4.46 -6.99
C LEU A 470 -19.56 3.86 -6.05
N ASN A 471 -19.19 2.96 -5.14
CA ASN A 471 -20.07 2.46 -4.09
C ASN A 471 -20.55 3.60 -3.18
N GLU A 472 -19.64 4.41 -2.62
CA GLU A 472 -19.99 5.48 -1.68
C GLU A 472 -20.81 6.59 -2.35
N LEU A 473 -20.52 6.96 -3.61
CA LEU A 473 -21.38 7.86 -4.41
C LEU A 473 -22.79 7.29 -4.59
N GLY A 474 -22.92 5.98 -4.79
CA GLY A 474 -24.20 5.27 -4.81
C GLY A 474 -24.93 5.33 -3.46
N VAL A 475 -24.21 5.19 -2.34
CA VAL A 475 -24.76 5.28 -0.98
C VAL A 475 -25.27 6.70 -0.69
N ILE A 476 -24.51 7.76 -0.97
CA ILE A 476 -24.99 9.16 -0.81
C ILE A 476 -26.27 9.38 -1.61
N ASN A 477 -26.33 8.93 -2.87
CA ASN A 477 -27.52 9.07 -3.70
C ASN A 477 -28.71 8.26 -3.16
N PHE A 478 -28.48 7.10 -2.54
CA PHE A 478 -29.53 6.34 -1.85
C PHE A 478 -30.07 7.06 -0.61
N HIS A 479 -29.21 7.69 0.21
CA HIS A 479 -29.63 8.53 1.34
C HIS A 479 -30.41 9.77 0.87
N LYS A 480 -29.99 10.41 -0.23
CA LYS A 480 -30.72 11.51 -0.89
C LYS A 480 -32.00 11.05 -1.64
N ASN A 481 -32.35 9.75 -1.58
CA ASN A 481 -33.50 9.13 -2.26
C ASN A 481 -33.45 9.14 -3.81
N ASN A 482 -32.31 9.45 -4.41
CA ASN A 482 -32.08 9.50 -5.85
C ASN A 482 -31.78 8.10 -6.44
N PHE A 483 -32.73 7.16 -6.32
CA PHE A 483 -32.49 5.74 -6.64
C PHE A 483 -32.01 5.47 -8.06
N ALA A 484 -32.39 6.29 -9.05
CA ALA A 484 -31.91 6.13 -10.43
C ALA A 484 -30.41 6.47 -10.58
N LYS A 485 -29.91 7.50 -9.87
CA LYS A 485 -28.47 7.80 -9.82
C LYS A 485 -27.70 6.75 -9.01
N ALA A 486 -28.30 6.25 -7.93
CA ALA A 486 -27.71 5.16 -7.16
C ALA A 486 -27.60 3.86 -7.99
N GLU A 487 -28.64 3.47 -8.73
CA GLU A 487 -28.60 2.30 -9.66
C GLU A 487 -27.47 2.45 -10.68
N MET A 488 -27.28 3.65 -11.25
CA MET A 488 -26.19 3.97 -12.20
C MET A 488 -24.80 3.76 -11.57
N PHE A 489 -24.49 4.46 -10.46
CA PHE A 489 -23.17 4.36 -9.82
C PHE A 489 -22.84 2.96 -9.31
N PHE A 490 -23.82 2.19 -8.80
CA PHE A 490 -23.58 0.80 -8.40
C PHE A 490 -23.40 -0.14 -9.61
N GLN A 491 -24.00 0.14 -10.77
CA GLN A 491 -23.72 -0.62 -12.00
C GLN A 491 -22.33 -0.30 -12.57
N GLU A 492 -21.89 0.96 -12.49
CA GLU A 492 -20.53 1.38 -12.82
C GLU A 492 -19.51 0.74 -11.85
N ALA A 493 -19.80 0.71 -10.55
CA ALA A 493 -18.98 0.02 -9.54
C ALA A 493 -18.81 -1.49 -9.82
N LEU A 494 -19.86 -2.18 -10.29
CA LEU A 494 -19.77 -3.58 -10.72
C LEU A 494 -18.99 -3.76 -12.03
N GLY A 495 -19.02 -2.76 -12.93
CA GLY A 495 -18.19 -2.74 -14.13
C GLY A 495 -16.70 -2.58 -13.81
N ALA A 496 -16.37 -1.71 -12.84
CA ALA A 496 -15.02 -1.51 -12.33
C ALA A 496 -14.52 -2.74 -11.53
N ALA A 497 -15.36 -3.31 -10.65
CA ALA A 497 -15.05 -4.49 -9.84
C ALA A 497 -14.94 -5.81 -10.64
N LYS A 498 -14.88 -5.78 -11.98
CA LYS A 498 -14.79 -6.96 -12.84
C LYS A 498 -13.54 -7.82 -12.58
N TYR A 499 -12.42 -7.20 -12.21
CA TYR A 499 -11.16 -7.90 -11.90
C TYR A 499 -11.01 -8.25 -10.40
N LEU A 500 -11.95 -7.79 -9.57
CA LEU A 500 -11.97 -8.11 -8.15
C LEU A 500 -12.57 -9.50 -7.95
N ASN A 501 -11.92 -10.33 -7.14
CA ASN A 501 -12.47 -11.64 -6.77
C ASN A 501 -13.88 -11.51 -6.19
N SER A 502 -14.81 -12.36 -6.66
CA SER A 502 -16.22 -12.37 -6.22
C SER A 502 -16.38 -12.45 -4.70
N ASP A 503 -15.48 -13.17 -4.03
CA ASP A 503 -15.44 -13.37 -2.58
C ASP A 503 -15.00 -12.11 -1.79
N SER A 504 -14.60 -11.03 -2.48
CA SER A 504 -14.18 -9.79 -1.84
C SER A 504 -15.32 -9.07 -1.13
N LYS A 505 -15.02 -8.53 0.05
CA LYS A 505 -15.91 -7.71 0.87
C LYS A 505 -16.50 -6.52 0.10
N THR A 506 -15.74 -5.91 -0.81
CA THR A 506 -16.21 -4.76 -1.60
C THR A 506 -17.23 -5.19 -2.65
N TRP A 507 -17.00 -6.32 -3.34
CA TRP A 507 -17.93 -6.91 -4.29
C TRP A 507 -19.27 -7.26 -3.62
N ILE A 508 -19.20 -7.91 -2.45
CA ILE A 508 -20.34 -8.26 -1.60
C ILE A 508 -21.13 -6.99 -1.19
N SER A 509 -20.43 -5.94 -0.76
CA SER A 509 -21.03 -4.66 -0.35
C SER A 509 -21.80 -3.99 -1.50
N ILE A 510 -21.20 -3.91 -2.70
CA ILE A 510 -21.84 -3.32 -3.89
C ILE A 510 -23.13 -4.08 -4.25
N HIS A 511 -23.09 -5.41 -4.28
CA HIS A 511 -24.27 -6.24 -4.57
C HIS A 511 -25.38 -6.11 -3.51
N ALA A 512 -25.03 -6.02 -2.23
CA ALA A 512 -26.00 -5.79 -1.15
C ALA A 512 -26.64 -4.39 -1.26
N ASN A 513 -25.84 -3.35 -1.49
CA ASN A 513 -26.30 -1.98 -1.66
C ASN A 513 -27.23 -1.83 -2.88
N LEU A 514 -26.86 -2.39 -4.03
CA LEU A 514 -27.70 -2.45 -5.23
C LEU A 514 -29.02 -3.20 -4.97
N GLY A 515 -28.99 -4.30 -4.22
CA GLY A 515 -30.20 -4.99 -3.75
C GLY A 515 -31.11 -4.09 -2.89
N HIS A 516 -30.54 -3.27 -2.01
CA HIS A 516 -31.29 -2.30 -1.22
C HIS A 516 -31.86 -1.15 -2.06
N VAL A 517 -31.14 -0.67 -3.09
CA VAL A 517 -31.67 0.29 -4.09
C VAL A 517 -32.89 -0.30 -4.78
N TYR A 518 -32.81 -1.51 -5.35
CA TYR A 518 -33.94 -2.15 -6.04
C TYR A 518 -35.14 -2.39 -5.13
N ARG A 519 -34.91 -2.73 -3.85
CA ARG A 519 -35.95 -2.90 -2.83
C ARG A 519 -36.70 -1.58 -2.52
N ARG A 520 -36.02 -0.42 -2.62
CA ARG A 520 -36.64 0.92 -2.46
C ARG A 520 -37.25 1.45 -3.76
N GLY A 521 -36.57 1.29 -4.90
CA GLY A 521 -37.05 1.61 -6.25
C GLY A 521 -38.16 0.68 -6.79
N ASN A 522 -38.80 -0.10 -5.91
CA ASN A 522 -39.92 -1.00 -6.20
C ASN A 522 -39.68 -2.05 -7.31
N GLN A 523 -38.45 -2.54 -7.44
CA GLN A 523 -38.03 -3.59 -8.39
C GLN A 523 -37.68 -4.90 -7.65
N PRO A 524 -38.65 -5.58 -6.98
CA PRO A 524 -38.39 -6.69 -6.06
C PRO A 524 -37.68 -7.89 -6.72
N ASN A 525 -37.96 -8.17 -8.00
CA ASN A 525 -37.36 -9.31 -8.71
C ASN A 525 -35.85 -9.13 -8.93
N LYS A 526 -35.39 -7.93 -9.31
CA LYS A 526 -33.96 -7.60 -9.39
C LYS A 526 -33.31 -7.64 -8.00
N ALA A 527 -33.99 -7.09 -6.98
CA ALA A 527 -33.49 -7.12 -5.60
C ALA A 527 -33.21 -8.55 -5.11
N LEU A 528 -34.12 -9.49 -5.36
CA LEU A 528 -33.89 -10.92 -5.06
C LEU A 528 -32.71 -11.50 -5.84
N GLN A 529 -32.51 -11.13 -7.10
CA GLN A 529 -31.35 -11.59 -7.88
C GLN A 529 -30.04 -11.13 -7.24
N CYS A 530 -29.91 -9.85 -6.87
CA CYS A 530 -28.72 -9.31 -6.21
C CYS A 530 -28.45 -9.98 -4.85
N PHE A 531 -29.44 -10.10 -3.98
CA PHE A 531 -29.23 -10.75 -2.67
C PHE A 531 -28.95 -12.26 -2.80
N ASN A 532 -29.55 -12.94 -3.78
CA ASN A 532 -29.21 -14.34 -4.09
C ASN A 532 -27.83 -14.51 -4.73
N GLN A 533 -27.21 -13.45 -5.27
CA GLN A 533 -25.80 -13.48 -5.67
C GLN A 533 -24.90 -13.40 -4.43
N VAL A 534 -25.19 -12.50 -3.48
CA VAL A 534 -24.43 -12.41 -2.23
C VAL A 534 -24.49 -13.72 -1.43
N LEU A 535 -25.68 -14.33 -1.26
CA LEU A 535 -25.83 -15.60 -0.53
C LEU A 535 -25.13 -16.82 -1.18
N LYS A 536 -24.73 -16.75 -2.46
CA LYS A 536 -23.94 -17.83 -3.10
C LYS A 536 -22.47 -17.77 -2.77
N ILE A 537 -21.99 -16.60 -2.35
CA ILE A 537 -20.58 -16.25 -2.17
C ILE A 537 -20.26 -16.12 -0.69
N SER A 538 -21.15 -15.50 0.09
CA SER A 538 -20.97 -15.42 1.53
C SER A 538 -21.16 -16.78 2.19
N ASN A 539 -20.05 -17.43 2.52
CA ASN A 539 -19.99 -18.64 3.36
C ASN A 539 -20.60 -18.46 4.76
N LYS A 540 -21.03 -17.23 5.11
CA LYS A 540 -21.87 -16.91 6.27
C LYS A 540 -23.14 -16.22 5.75
N ASN A 541 -24.29 -16.86 5.92
CA ASN A 541 -25.57 -16.22 5.62
C ASN A 541 -25.76 -14.98 6.52
N ASP A 542 -25.64 -13.77 5.96
CA ASP A 542 -25.84 -12.55 6.74
C ASP A 542 -27.32 -12.37 7.07
N SER A 543 -27.64 -12.31 8.37
CA SER A 543 -29.02 -12.17 8.85
C SER A 543 -29.72 -10.93 8.28
N ASN A 544 -29.01 -9.80 8.18
CA ASN A 544 -29.51 -8.57 7.55
C ASN A 544 -29.97 -8.79 6.08
N ILE A 545 -29.28 -9.66 5.34
CA ILE A 545 -29.59 -9.98 3.95
C ILE A 545 -30.77 -10.96 3.87
N LEU A 546 -30.82 -11.97 4.75
CA LEU A 546 -31.97 -12.86 4.88
C LEU A 546 -33.24 -12.08 5.27
N ALA A 547 -33.17 -11.17 6.25
CA ALA A 547 -34.27 -10.29 6.63
C ALA A 547 -34.74 -9.39 5.47
N ALA A 548 -33.81 -8.87 4.65
CA ALA A 548 -34.13 -8.13 3.43
C ALA A 548 -34.85 -9.00 2.38
N ILE A 549 -34.42 -10.25 2.17
CA ILE A 549 -35.08 -11.22 1.29
C ILE A 549 -36.48 -11.60 1.82
N GLY A 550 -36.64 -11.78 3.13
CA GLY A 550 -37.92 -12.02 3.78
C GLY A 550 -38.91 -10.87 3.55
N LEU A 551 -38.46 -9.63 3.76
CA LEU A 551 -39.23 -8.42 3.45
C LEU A 551 -39.61 -8.31 1.96
N ILE A 552 -38.74 -8.71 1.04
CA ILE A 552 -39.08 -8.70 -0.40
C ILE A 552 -40.10 -9.79 -0.74
N ASN A 553 -39.97 -11.00 -0.18
CA ASN A 553 -40.96 -12.06 -0.37
C ASN A 553 -42.32 -11.69 0.25
N LEU A 554 -42.35 -10.94 1.35
CA LEU A 554 -43.58 -10.34 1.89
C LEU A 554 -44.23 -9.36 0.91
N LYS A 555 -43.45 -8.44 0.32
CA LYS A 555 -43.95 -7.52 -0.73
C LYS A 555 -44.48 -8.25 -1.96
N LEU A 556 -43.95 -9.44 -2.28
CA LEU A 556 -44.39 -10.30 -3.39
C LEU A 556 -45.57 -11.23 -3.04
N GLY A 557 -46.04 -11.24 -1.78
CA GLY A 557 -47.09 -12.18 -1.32
C GLY A 557 -46.62 -13.64 -1.16
N ASN A 558 -45.31 -13.91 -1.23
CA ASN A 558 -44.70 -15.23 -1.09
C ASN A 558 -44.54 -15.62 0.40
N TYR A 559 -45.65 -15.61 1.16
CA TYR A 559 -45.62 -15.68 2.64
C TYR A 559 -44.86 -16.90 3.19
N PHE A 560 -45.01 -18.08 2.58
CA PHE A 560 -44.28 -19.29 3.00
C PHE A 560 -42.76 -19.11 2.92
N LYS A 561 -42.24 -18.72 1.74
CA LYS A 561 -40.81 -18.46 1.54
C LYS A 561 -40.28 -17.32 2.43
N ALA A 562 -41.12 -16.34 2.76
CA ALA A 562 -40.75 -15.29 3.71
C ALA A 562 -40.61 -15.85 5.13
N ILE A 563 -41.53 -16.70 5.58
CA ILE A 563 -41.46 -17.37 6.89
C ILE A 563 -40.21 -18.24 6.98
N ASP A 564 -39.93 -19.06 5.97
CA ASP A 564 -38.76 -19.94 5.91
C ASP A 564 -37.45 -19.13 6.07
N VAL A 565 -37.25 -18.11 5.22
CA VAL A 565 -36.03 -17.28 5.22
C VAL A 565 -35.90 -16.40 6.49
N LEU A 566 -37.02 -16.01 7.11
CA LEU A 566 -36.99 -15.27 8.38
C LEU A 566 -36.69 -16.19 9.58
N HIS A 567 -37.04 -17.46 9.51
CA HIS A 567 -36.54 -18.47 10.46
C HIS A 567 -35.03 -18.70 10.29
N ASP A 568 -34.52 -18.77 9.05
CA ASP A 568 -33.07 -18.86 8.81
C ASP A 568 -32.33 -17.62 9.35
N ALA A 569 -32.88 -16.41 9.19
CA ALA A 569 -32.32 -15.18 9.75
C ALA A 569 -32.24 -15.23 11.29
N LEU A 570 -33.36 -15.60 11.95
CA LEU A 570 -33.44 -15.70 13.41
C LEU A 570 -32.65 -16.88 13.99
N ALA A 571 -32.33 -17.90 13.20
CA ALA A 571 -31.40 -18.96 13.60
C ALA A 571 -29.95 -18.46 13.72
N ILE A 572 -29.60 -17.37 13.00
CA ILE A 572 -28.26 -16.77 12.98
C ILE A 572 -28.17 -15.60 13.96
N SER A 573 -29.20 -14.76 14.04
CA SER A 573 -29.31 -13.70 15.05
C SER A 573 -30.68 -13.75 15.77
N PRO A 574 -30.83 -14.59 16.81
CA PRO A 574 -32.10 -14.73 17.56
C PRO A 574 -32.59 -13.42 18.22
N SER A 575 -31.71 -12.43 18.35
CA SER A 575 -31.97 -11.14 18.98
C SER A 575 -32.42 -10.03 18.01
N ASP A 576 -32.52 -10.27 16.70
CA ASP A 576 -32.91 -9.22 15.75
C ASP A 576 -34.42 -8.87 15.89
N PRO A 577 -34.77 -7.64 16.33
CA PRO A 577 -36.16 -7.23 16.40
C PRO A 577 -36.81 -7.08 15.02
N VAL A 578 -36.03 -6.80 13.96
CA VAL A 578 -36.54 -6.55 12.61
C VAL A 578 -37.04 -7.85 11.99
N ALA A 579 -36.23 -8.91 11.96
CA ALA A 579 -36.66 -10.23 11.51
C ALA A 579 -37.83 -10.79 12.35
N SER A 580 -37.87 -10.52 13.65
CA SER A 580 -38.95 -10.96 14.54
C SER A 580 -40.30 -10.26 14.24
N ASP A 581 -40.30 -8.95 14.01
CA ASP A 581 -41.48 -8.19 13.57
C ASP A 581 -41.92 -8.58 12.15
N LEU A 582 -40.97 -8.72 11.21
CA LEU A 582 -41.26 -9.21 9.86
C LEU A 582 -41.88 -10.61 9.87
N LEU A 583 -41.39 -11.53 10.72
CA LEU A 583 -41.93 -12.88 10.86
C LEU A 583 -43.36 -12.86 11.43
N ARG A 584 -43.63 -12.00 12.42
CA ARG A 584 -44.99 -11.82 12.96
C ARG A 584 -45.95 -11.36 11.86
N ARG A 585 -45.58 -10.33 11.10
CA ARG A 585 -46.38 -9.81 9.96
C ARG A 585 -46.57 -10.88 8.88
N ALA A 586 -45.57 -11.71 8.62
CA ALA A 586 -45.66 -12.82 7.67
C ALA A 586 -46.71 -13.87 8.10
N LEU A 587 -46.70 -14.27 9.37
CA LEU A 587 -47.65 -15.24 9.94
C LEU A 587 -49.08 -14.68 9.97
N GLU A 588 -49.26 -13.42 10.34
CA GLU A 588 -50.56 -12.73 10.32
C GLU A 588 -51.12 -12.61 8.90
N SER A 589 -50.28 -12.24 7.92
CA SER A 589 -50.68 -12.12 6.52
C SER A 589 -51.04 -13.49 5.93
N ASN A 590 -50.27 -14.54 6.24
CA ASN A 590 -50.56 -15.91 5.80
C ASN A 590 -51.89 -16.42 6.39
N LYS A 591 -52.16 -16.15 7.68
CA LYS A 591 -53.43 -16.48 8.35
C LYS A 591 -54.62 -15.78 7.69
N ASN A 592 -54.48 -14.51 7.32
CA ASN A 592 -55.52 -13.77 6.61
C ASN A 592 -55.77 -14.29 5.20
N ASN A 593 -54.70 -14.66 4.47
CA ASN A 593 -54.82 -15.29 3.15
C ASN A 593 -55.49 -16.68 3.24
N GLY A 594 -55.14 -17.49 4.23
CA GLY A 594 -55.79 -18.77 4.52
C GLY A 594 -57.29 -18.61 4.80
N ASN A 595 -57.68 -17.64 5.63
CA ASN A 595 -59.09 -17.33 5.89
C ASN A 595 -59.84 -16.85 4.62
N SER A 596 -59.17 -16.12 3.73
CA SER A 596 -59.74 -15.71 2.43
C SER A 596 -60.00 -16.92 1.53
N PHE A 597 -59.02 -17.83 1.42
CA PHE A 597 -59.13 -19.08 0.65
C PHE A 597 -60.17 -20.06 1.21
N ILE A 598 -60.35 -20.08 2.54
CA ILE A 598 -61.38 -20.86 3.22
C ILE A 598 -62.78 -20.25 2.99
N ARG A 599 -62.92 -18.91 2.94
CA ARG A 599 -64.20 -18.27 2.58
C ARG A 599 -64.60 -18.55 1.14
N SER A 600 -63.72 -18.30 0.17
CA SER A 600 -64.04 -18.42 -1.26
C SER A 600 -64.31 -19.86 -1.74
N ASN A 601 -63.75 -20.86 -1.05
CA ASN A 601 -64.07 -22.27 -1.29
C ASN A 601 -65.16 -22.81 -0.35
N GLY A 602 -65.41 -22.16 0.80
CA GLY A 602 -66.45 -22.55 1.75
C GLY A 602 -67.86 -22.44 1.17
N GLU A 603 -68.12 -21.40 0.38
CA GLU A 603 -69.40 -21.25 -0.33
C GLU A 603 -69.63 -22.39 -1.34
N LYS A 604 -68.57 -22.85 -2.05
CA LYS A 604 -68.64 -24.00 -2.97
C LYS A 604 -68.72 -25.36 -2.27
N LEU A 605 -68.42 -25.43 -0.97
CA LEU A 605 -68.55 -26.65 -0.17
C LEU A 605 -69.94 -26.79 0.49
N LEU A 606 -70.79 -25.77 0.44
CA LEU A 606 -72.13 -25.77 1.00
C LEU A 606 -73.23 -26.29 0.04
N GLU A 607 -72.94 -26.41 -1.26
CA GLU A 607 -73.90 -26.98 -2.25
C GLU A 607 -73.89 -28.51 -2.33
N LEU A 608 -72.96 -29.19 -1.65
CA LEU A 608 -72.93 -30.66 -1.59
C LEU A 608 -73.91 -31.20 -0.53
N ASN A 609 -75.15 -31.41 -0.99
CA ASN A 609 -76.24 -32.06 -0.23
C ASN A 609 -75.78 -33.35 0.47
N LEU A 610 -75.60 -33.29 1.79
CA LEU A 610 -75.43 -34.44 2.67
C LEU A 610 -76.78 -34.80 3.31
N PRO A 611 -77.28 -36.04 3.16
CA PRO A 611 -78.63 -36.39 3.60
C PRO A 611 -78.77 -36.38 5.13
N THR A 612 -79.91 -35.86 5.60
CA THR A 612 -80.22 -35.66 7.01
C THR A 612 -80.41 -36.97 7.77
N LEU A 613 -79.40 -37.41 8.51
CA LEU A 613 -79.54 -38.49 9.49
C LEU A 613 -80.11 -37.95 10.81
N GLN A 614 -81.27 -38.48 11.19
CA GLN A 614 -82.01 -38.07 12.38
C GLN A 614 -81.29 -38.45 13.67
N TYR A 615 -81.32 -37.53 14.64
CA TYR A 615 -80.87 -37.79 16.01
C TYR A 615 -81.65 -38.96 16.63
N ARG A 616 -80.94 -40.01 17.07
CA ARG A 616 -81.53 -41.05 17.93
C ARG A 616 -80.60 -41.39 19.09
N GLN A 617 -80.81 -40.71 20.21
CA GLN A 617 -80.17 -41.05 21.47
C GLN A 617 -80.48 -42.51 21.85
N LYS A 618 -79.47 -43.26 22.30
CA LYS A 618 -79.67 -44.43 23.16
C LYS A 618 -78.60 -44.49 24.24
N GLN A 619 -79.03 -44.98 25.40
CA GLN A 619 -78.22 -45.14 26.61
C GLN A 619 -77.36 -46.42 26.53
N SER A 620 -76.53 -46.62 27.54
CA SER A 620 -75.62 -47.77 27.68
C SER A 620 -76.34 -49.12 27.79
N ARG A 621 -75.71 -50.18 27.27
CA ARG A 621 -75.23 -51.35 28.05
C ARG A 621 -74.61 -52.48 27.19
N LYS A 622 -73.44 -52.94 27.66
CA LYS A 622 -72.97 -54.34 27.79
C LYS A 622 -72.98 -55.36 26.64
N ASP A 623 -71.78 -55.96 26.47
CA ASP A 623 -71.44 -57.38 26.31
C ASP A 623 -71.77 -58.15 24.99
N GLY A 624 -70.87 -59.09 24.62
CA GLY A 624 -70.96 -60.01 23.45
C GLY A 624 -70.12 -59.54 22.25
N SER A 625 -69.08 -60.21 21.71
CA SER A 625 -68.77 -61.64 21.48
C SER A 625 -69.67 -62.30 20.41
N LEU A 626 -69.19 -62.99 19.36
CA LEU A 626 -67.85 -63.48 18.95
C LEU A 626 -67.61 -63.34 17.42
N GLN A 627 -66.40 -63.73 16.97
CA GLN A 627 -66.03 -64.41 15.68
C GLN A 627 -66.82 -64.09 14.39
N GLY A 628 -66.20 -63.79 13.24
CA GLY A 628 -64.78 -63.74 12.86
C GLY A 628 -64.49 -64.55 11.58
N GLN A 629 -63.46 -64.19 10.80
CA GLN A 629 -62.95 -65.01 9.70
C GLN A 629 -61.47 -64.71 9.37
N GLN A 630 -60.79 -65.67 8.76
CA GLN A 630 -59.34 -65.67 8.52
C GLN A 630 -59.00 -65.45 7.03
N THR A 631 -58.03 -64.57 6.74
CA THR A 631 -57.07 -64.65 5.60
C THR A 631 -57.68 -64.72 4.16
N VAL A 632 -56.97 -64.60 3.03
CA VAL A 632 -55.63 -64.12 2.60
C VAL A 632 -55.92 -63.21 1.37
N VAL A 633 -55.12 -62.25 0.87
CA VAL A 633 -53.76 -62.25 0.28
C VAL A 633 -53.28 -60.78 0.20
N SER A 634 -51.97 -60.57 0.06
CA SER A 634 -51.31 -59.26 -0.13
C SER A 634 -51.61 -58.50 -1.43
N ALA A 635 -51.60 -57.16 -1.36
CA ALA A 635 -50.97 -56.28 -2.36
C ALA A 635 -50.45 -54.99 -1.67
N GLN A 636 -49.47 -54.32 -2.29
CA GLN A 636 -48.60 -53.34 -1.62
C GLN A 636 -49.11 -51.89 -1.56
N ASN A 637 -48.62 -51.19 -0.52
CA ASN A 637 -48.03 -49.84 -0.53
C ASN A 637 -48.75 -48.59 0.02
N SER A 638 -47.90 -47.84 0.74
CA SER A 638 -47.94 -46.40 1.04
C SER A 638 -49.21 -45.78 1.65
N LYS A 639 -49.20 -45.58 2.97
CA LYS A 639 -49.56 -44.26 3.53
C LYS A 639 -49.10 -44.00 4.98
N PHE A 640 -48.81 -42.71 5.19
CA PHE A 640 -48.89 -41.90 6.40
C PHE A 640 -47.91 -42.06 7.59
N MET A 641 -47.24 -40.92 7.84
CA MET A 641 -47.14 -40.17 9.09
C MET A 641 -46.14 -40.57 10.19
N THR A 642 -45.54 -39.51 10.74
CA THR A 642 -44.95 -39.44 12.08
C THR A 642 -46.02 -39.62 13.17
N PRO A 643 -45.59 -39.97 14.38
CA PRO A 643 -45.73 -38.95 15.44
C PRO A 643 -44.50 -38.85 16.35
N LEU A 644 -44.45 -37.76 17.14
CA LEU A 644 -43.48 -37.59 18.23
C LEU A 644 -43.83 -38.53 19.40
N THR A 645 -42.83 -39.02 20.14
CA THR A 645 -42.51 -38.56 21.52
C THR A 645 -41.52 -39.47 22.26
N ASN A 646 -40.66 -38.83 23.06
CA ASN A 646 -40.08 -39.25 24.33
C ASN A 646 -39.86 -40.75 24.63
N LYS A 647 -38.59 -41.14 24.86
CA LYS A 647 -38.23 -41.72 26.17
C LYS A 647 -36.76 -41.59 26.58
N THR A 648 -36.62 -41.27 27.86
CA THR A 648 -35.43 -41.30 28.70
C THR A 648 -34.62 -42.60 28.62
N ARG A 649 -33.32 -42.53 28.92
CA ARG A 649 -32.46 -43.71 29.13
C ARG A 649 -31.64 -43.57 30.40
N ILE A 650 -31.82 -44.48 31.37
CA ILE A 650 -31.13 -44.49 32.67
C ILE A 650 -30.38 -45.81 32.84
N LEU A 651 -29.05 -45.68 33.00
CA LEU A 651 -28.08 -46.47 33.78
C LEU A 651 -28.29 -47.95 34.19
N ARG A 652 -27.15 -48.69 34.13
CA ARG A 652 -26.72 -49.84 34.97
C ARG A 652 -27.33 -51.24 34.65
N LYS A 653 -26.69 -52.38 34.98
CA LYS A 653 -25.45 -52.64 35.79
C LYS A 653 -24.74 -53.97 35.43
N GLY A 654 -23.45 -54.07 35.76
CA GLY A 654 -22.67 -55.30 36.05
C GLY A 654 -21.17 -54.95 36.12
N SER A 655 -20.38 -55.13 37.18
CA SER A 655 -20.12 -56.21 38.18
C SER A 655 -19.09 -57.25 37.71
N GLY A 656 -17.87 -57.33 38.27
CA GLY A 656 -17.23 -56.41 39.22
C GLY A 656 -15.91 -56.91 39.87
N VAL A 657 -15.33 -56.04 40.71
CA VAL A 657 -14.49 -56.31 41.91
C VAL A 657 -13.20 -57.15 41.77
N LEU A 658 -12.04 -56.47 41.91
CA LEU A 658 -11.03 -56.68 42.97
C LEU A 658 -10.14 -55.42 43.12
N GLN A 659 -9.22 -55.38 44.10
CA GLN A 659 -8.67 -54.13 44.73
C GLN A 659 -7.31 -54.44 45.45
N PRO A 660 -6.56 -53.47 46.06
CA PRO A 660 -5.85 -52.27 45.51
C PRO A 660 -4.39 -52.15 46.07
N ILE A 661 -3.85 -50.92 46.26
CA ILE A 661 -2.65 -50.51 47.08
C ILE A 661 -1.28 -50.67 46.36
N GLU A 662 -0.25 -49.80 46.48
CA GLU A 662 0.06 -48.69 47.44
C GLU A 662 0.42 -47.33 46.75
N LYS A 663 1.21 -46.45 47.40
CA LYS A 663 1.47 -45.02 47.09
C LYS A 663 2.93 -44.73 46.68
N ASP A 664 3.15 -43.53 46.13
CA ASP A 664 4.13 -42.48 46.55
C ASP A 664 4.30 -41.46 45.39
N THR A 665 3.81 -40.21 45.49
CA THR A 665 4.39 -38.95 46.03
C THR A 665 5.44 -38.25 45.13
N ASP A 666 5.22 -36.94 44.97
CA ASP A 666 6.11 -35.86 44.51
C ASP A 666 6.71 -35.90 43.10
N ASP A 667 6.25 -34.97 42.24
CA ASP A 667 7.09 -34.09 41.41
C ASP A 667 6.23 -33.03 40.66
N THR A 668 5.91 -31.92 41.32
CA THR A 668 5.20 -30.76 40.73
C THR A 668 5.75 -29.39 41.19
N HIS A 669 7.09 -29.27 41.25
CA HIS A 669 7.78 -28.04 41.66
C HIS A 669 8.90 -27.61 40.69
N GLU A 670 8.52 -27.00 39.56
CA GLU A 670 9.43 -26.10 38.82
C GLU A 670 8.69 -25.09 37.90
N ALA A 671 7.53 -25.45 37.37
CA ALA A 671 6.78 -24.63 36.40
C ALA A 671 6.17 -23.30 36.91
N PHE A 672 6.34 -22.94 38.19
CA PHE A 672 5.67 -21.78 38.81
C PHE A 672 6.59 -20.62 39.22
N TYR A 673 7.92 -20.77 39.17
CA TYR A 673 8.83 -19.80 39.80
C TYR A 673 9.21 -18.58 38.92
N ILE A 674 8.97 -18.62 37.61
CA ILE A 674 9.36 -17.54 36.68
C ILE A 674 8.27 -16.44 36.58
N ALA A 675 7.02 -16.74 36.96
CA ALA A 675 5.89 -15.80 36.85
C ALA A 675 5.85 -14.69 37.92
N HIS A 676 6.77 -14.67 38.89
CA HIS A 676 6.68 -13.82 40.08
C HIS A 676 7.70 -12.66 40.14
N GLU A 677 8.73 -12.63 39.28
CA GLU A 677 9.74 -11.55 39.30
C GLU A 677 9.37 -10.33 38.44
N LEU A 678 8.48 -10.48 37.44
CA LEU A 678 7.99 -9.37 36.61
C LEU A 678 6.90 -8.50 37.27
N LYS A 679 6.76 -8.55 38.59
CA LYS A 679 5.73 -7.80 39.35
C LYS A 679 6.26 -7.05 40.58
N LYS A 680 7.56 -6.75 40.62
CA LYS A 680 8.17 -5.81 41.59
C LYS A 680 9.11 -4.85 40.87
N GLY A 681 8.69 -3.58 40.76
CA GLY A 681 9.44 -2.56 40.02
C GLY A 681 8.69 -1.25 39.86
N ASN A 682 7.99 -0.78 40.90
CA ASN A 682 7.44 0.57 41.06
C ASN A 682 6.85 0.71 42.48
N GLU A 683 7.59 1.29 43.43
CA GLU A 683 7.06 1.70 44.74
C GLU A 683 8.03 2.69 45.46
N SER A 684 7.87 3.99 45.15
CA SER A 684 8.35 5.19 45.88
C SER A 684 7.70 6.39 45.16
N SER A 685 6.74 7.16 45.70
CA SER A 685 6.80 8.01 46.90
C SER A 685 7.80 9.18 46.68
N ASP A 686 7.50 10.48 46.84
CA ASP A 686 6.31 11.26 47.28
C ASP A 686 6.30 12.62 46.49
N GLU A 687 5.44 13.66 46.60
CA GLU A 687 4.30 14.08 47.46
C GLU A 687 3.52 15.24 46.71
N ASP A 688 2.24 15.52 47.03
CA ASP A 688 1.41 16.75 46.73
C ASP A 688 1.14 17.23 45.25
N ASP A 689 0.09 17.98 44.85
CA ASP A 689 -1.13 18.54 45.49
C ASP A 689 -2.26 18.86 44.46
N GLU A 690 -3.52 19.07 44.92
CA GLU A 690 -4.71 19.82 44.34
C GLU A 690 -5.08 19.81 42.80
N ALA A 691 -6.34 19.86 42.32
CA ALA A 691 -7.68 19.77 42.96
C ALA A 691 -8.85 19.48 41.95
N ILE A 692 -9.77 18.58 42.36
CA ILE A 692 -11.25 18.70 42.41
C ILE A 692 -12.04 19.33 41.22
N MET A 693 -12.78 18.51 40.45
CA MET A 693 -14.27 18.48 40.46
C MET A 693 -14.86 17.42 39.50
N ASP A 694 -15.53 16.41 40.06
CA ASP A 694 -16.64 15.70 39.40
C ASP A 694 -17.96 16.43 39.71
N ILE A 695 -18.89 16.51 38.75
CA ILE A 695 -20.34 16.59 39.02
C ILE A 695 -21.08 15.64 38.06
N GLU A 696 -22.10 14.97 38.60
CA GLU A 696 -22.77 13.81 38.04
C GLU A 696 -23.81 14.13 36.93
N SER A 697 -24.40 13.05 36.43
CA SER A 697 -25.45 12.94 35.41
C SER A 697 -26.75 13.73 35.65
N ASP A 698 -27.41 14.06 34.54
CA ASP A 698 -28.81 13.67 34.25
C ASP A 698 -28.94 13.34 32.74
#